data_AF-A0A7C3UC31-F1
#
_entry.id   AF-A0A7C3UC31-F1
#
_cell.length_a   1.000
_cell.length_b   1.000
_cell.length_c   1.000
_cell.angle_alpha   90.00
_cell.angle_beta   90.00
_cell.angle_gamma   90.00
#
_symmetry.space_group_name_H-M   'P 1'
#
loop_
_entity.id
_entity.type
_entity.pdbx_description
1 polymer ?
#
loop_
_entity_poly.entity_id
_entity_poly.type
_entity_poly.pdbx_seq_one_letter_code
_entity_poly.pdbx_strand_id
1 'polypeptide(L)'
;MPRRGHQRRAQAAARHRPVAVHQVRHLPPGVQVRRHPGRRRGTGADRREVAVSTATTTAVALTIDGKKVTARQGETVLDVARREGIRIPALCNLEGQAPWGACRLCLVEVEGWDKLQAACTLWVAEGMVVHTDTPRVRARRESYLKMYLSDHDSYCEAPCVHACPTHIDIPGFIAALADGDATKAAAIVMEELPFPGILGRICPRYCEPACRRGQVDEPIAICALHRAAADHSVPVLVPGVPTGRRVAVVGAGPAGLSAAWFLTERGHEVTVYDANPEPGGSLRYTIPEFRLPREVLDKELAPLWQAGVRFVGESELGYEVDPEGLFNAGFDAVVVSVGAWEEPRGVLPGEEACLRGLDVLRRAREGRAVRFTQKVAVIGDGTTALDVARTARRKGAKEVVVITSHGPDDLPAGARDLAFAREEGVRFEFGALPKKVRAKAGKAQGVECVRVERRDGRLKELRGSRFEVAATTVVLATAGLPRLGDLAEQMPRDEGGRLAANPHTGRTASEGVFAAGDAVTGPRSVIHAVASGKRTALAVDAWLRGEDLKKVEKRLARYESLPYLDQLKEAAALGPLGLRLAERRPVWLKMGSAAEPRPRAKMPTVGPRKRLEALDVEVEKGLSLAAAQAEAARCLQCECPALGECELQRLGVEHGITENELVVPGNRVRRVEPQHEHPFIRRDMDRCIACGRCVRVCREVAGPACYEFTGRGFTIKVDTPYGEALQLADCIECGRCVTACPTGALTFNQREIESFTVDESRCIFCRECVKACPVEAIASTAALEEARQRWLELVGKGSRLAGGHRMCAGCGAPIVVRQVLMGTDDPVVVSAATGCLEVSTTIYPYTSWKDSYIHTAFENAAATLSGVETAFRALAKKGLIDDNVRFIAFGGDGGTYDIGLQALSGAMERGHRMLYVCYDNEAYMNTGFQRSGATPPAAWTTTSPVGKQLAGKQQTRKNLTEIMVAHGLPYVAQASPHDPRDLVRKAAKALSIDGPTFLNVLSPCPRGWRSDGAESIDLARQAVNTCYWPLFEVENGEYRLTYRPKVKQPLAPWLKRQGRFAHLFKPGMEHVLEGLQKWVDEEWESLLRKCGEPSEEEWQEHLRAHGCVLR
;
A
#
# COMPACT_ATOMS: atom_id res chain seq x y z
N MET A 1 21.34 50.49 -20.81
CA MET A 1 21.44 51.62 -21.77
C MET A 1 20.03 52.10 -22.13
N PRO A 2 19.79 53.41 -22.35
CA PRO A 2 18.43 53.96 -22.47
C PRO A 2 18.02 54.44 -23.88
N ARG A 3 16.69 54.49 -24.10
CA ARG A 3 15.91 55.40 -24.99
C ARG A 3 16.17 55.41 -26.51
N ARG A 4 15.10 55.14 -27.28
CA ARG A 4 14.34 56.03 -28.23
C ARG A 4 13.44 55.12 -29.11
N GLY A 5 12.21 55.48 -29.51
CA GLY A 5 11.33 56.59 -29.15
C GLY A 5 9.96 56.51 -29.86
N HIS A 6 8.97 57.25 -29.34
CA HIS A 6 7.92 58.05 -30.03
C HIS A 6 7.42 57.63 -31.44
N GLN A 7 6.12 57.60 -31.79
CA GLN A 7 4.89 58.31 -31.34
C GLN A 7 3.63 57.49 -31.79
N ARG A 8 2.33 57.86 -31.71
CA ARG A 8 1.62 59.14 -31.46
C ARG A 8 0.28 58.97 -30.68
N ARG A 9 -0.82 59.58 -31.16
CA ARG A 9 -2.24 59.66 -30.69
C ARG A 9 -3.14 58.86 -31.68
N ALA A 10 -4.45 58.60 -31.53
CA ALA A 10 -5.51 59.26 -30.74
C ALA A 10 -6.73 58.33 -30.46
N GLN A 11 -7.77 58.89 -29.85
CA GLN A 11 -9.03 58.26 -29.39
C GLN A 11 -9.94 57.72 -30.52
N ALA A 12 -10.66 56.62 -30.26
CA ALA A 12 -12.07 56.42 -30.66
C ALA A 12 -12.67 55.19 -29.93
N ALA A 13 -13.99 55.18 -29.74
CA ALA A 13 -14.70 54.15 -28.97
C ALA A 13 -15.09 52.91 -29.79
N ALA A 14 -15.07 51.72 -29.18
CA ALA A 14 -15.65 50.51 -29.73
C ALA A 14 -16.42 49.71 -28.66
N ARG A 15 -17.73 49.58 -28.88
CA ARG A 15 -18.76 48.99 -28.01
C ARG A 15 -18.45 47.54 -27.60
N HIS A 16 -18.50 47.23 -26.30
CA HIS A 16 -18.69 45.85 -25.85
C HIS A 16 -20.10 45.37 -26.22
N ARG A 17 -20.20 44.29 -27.01
CA ARG A 17 -21.42 43.49 -27.15
C ARG A 17 -21.34 42.31 -26.16
N PRO A 18 -22.40 42.03 -25.37
CA PRO A 18 -22.49 40.79 -24.60
C PRO A 18 -22.75 39.61 -25.55
N VAL A 19 -22.09 38.47 -25.31
CA VAL A 19 -22.39 37.20 -26.00
C VAL A 19 -23.62 36.58 -25.35
N ALA A 20 -24.59 36.17 -26.17
CA ALA A 20 -25.91 35.77 -25.71
C ALA A 20 -25.94 34.38 -25.05
N VAL A 21 -26.78 34.26 -24.02
CA VAL A 21 -27.14 32.98 -23.39
C VAL A 21 -28.00 32.17 -24.36
N HIS A 22 -27.66 30.91 -24.60
CA HIS A 22 -28.47 30.03 -25.45
C HIS A 22 -29.84 29.72 -24.80
N GLN A 23 -30.90 30.15 -25.46
CA GLN A 23 -32.28 29.80 -25.10
C GLN A 23 -32.58 28.33 -25.43
N VAL A 24 -33.32 27.68 -24.52
CA VAL A 24 -33.93 26.36 -24.74
C VAL A 24 -35.01 26.50 -25.83
N ARG A 25 -34.95 25.65 -26.87
CA ARG A 25 -35.96 25.64 -27.95
C ARG A 25 -37.24 24.93 -27.51
N HIS A 26 -38.39 25.53 -27.85
CA HIS A 26 -39.71 24.90 -27.75
C HIS A 26 -39.84 23.68 -28.68
N LEU A 27 -40.62 22.69 -28.25
CA LEU A 27 -41.16 21.62 -29.09
C LEU A 27 -42.36 22.14 -29.92
N PRO A 28 -42.56 21.66 -31.17
CA PRO A 28 -43.71 22.04 -31.99
C PRO A 28 -45.00 21.31 -31.56
N PRO A 29 -46.19 21.92 -31.75
CA PRO A 29 -47.46 21.31 -31.39
C PRO A 29 -48.07 20.47 -32.53
N GLY A 30 -48.71 19.34 -32.20
CA GLY A 30 -49.77 18.76 -33.02
C GLY A 30 -49.70 17.24 -33.30
N VAL A 31 -50.25 16.42 -32.40
CA VAL A 31 -51.03 15.22 -32.76
C VAL A 31 -52.23 15.13 -31.79
N GLN A 32 -53.41 14.80 -32.32
CA GLN A 32 -54.68 14.86 -31.59
C GLN A 32 -54.92 13.64 -30.67
N VAL A 33 -55.53 13.88 -29.50
CA VAL A 33 -56.07 12.82 -28.63
C VAL A 33 -57.49 12.45 -29.07
N ARG A 34 -57.71 11.19 -29.48
CA ARG A 34 -59.06 10.62 -29.64
C ARG A 34 -59.56 10.04 -28.31
N ARG A 35 -60.86 10.22 -28.01
CA ARG A 35 -61.54 9.73 -26.80
C ARG A 35 -62.45 8.52 -27.09
N HIS A 36 -62.69 7.73 -26.03
CA HIS A 36 -63.88 6.89 -25.74
C HIS A 36 -64.13 5.60 -26.56
N PRO A 37 -65.03 4.68 -26.11
CA PRO A 37 -65.75 4.59 -24.81
C PRO A 37 -65.63 3.22 -24.08
N GLY A 38 -66.01 3.17 -22.79
CA GLY A 38 -65.92 1.95 -21.96
C GLY A 38 -67.17 1.06 -21.83
N ARG A 39 -67.12 0.11 -20.87
CA ARG A 39 -68.18 -0.74 -20.25
C ARG A 39 -67.48 -1.72 -19.28
N ARG A 40 -68.08 -2.43 -18.32
CA ARG A 40 -69.20 -2.28 -17.35
C ARG A 40 -69.08 -3.52 -16.41
N ARG A 41 -69.10 -3.32 -15.08
CA ARG A 41 -69.52 -4.23 -13.96
C ARG A 41 -69.36 -5.78 -14.04
N GLY A 42 -68.81 -6.36 -12.95
CA GLY A 42 -68.96 -7.75 -12.50
C GLY A 42 -67.98 -8.06 -11.34
N THR A 43 -68.35 -7.89 -10.06
CA THR A 43 -68.91 -8.89 -9.11
C THR A 43 -67.96 -10.00 -8.66
N GLY A 44 -67.78 -10.11 -7.32
CA GLY A 44 -67.51 -11.39 -6.65
C GLY A 44 -66.03 -11.70 -6.33
N ALA A 45 -65.73 -11.77 -5.03
CA ALA A 45 -64.42 -12.10 -4.47
C ALA A 45 -63.91 -13.50 -4.83
N ASP A 46 -62.59 -13.66 -4.89
CA ASP A 46 -61.92 -14.59 -3.95
C ASP A 46 -60.47 -14.18 -3.64
N ARG A 47 -59.91 -14.71 -2.55
CA ARG A 47 -58.65 -14.30 -1.92
C ARG A 47 -57.41 -14.73 -2.72
N ARG A 48 -56.49 -13.80 -2.97
CA ARG A 48 -55.05 -14.09 -3.19
C ARG A 48 -54.17 -13.03 -2.56
N GLU A 49 -52.97 -13.47 -2.15
CA GLU A 49 -51.99 -12.70 -1.38
C GLU A 49 -51.54 -11.43 -2.12
N VAL A 50 -51.34 -10.34 -1.37
CA VAL A 50 -50.81 -9.09 -1.93
C VAL A 50 -49.30 -9.22 -2.07
N ALA A 51 -48.87 -9.71 -3.23
CA ALA A 51 -47.48 -9.61 -3.66
C ALA A 51 -47.09 -8.13 -3.77
N VAL A 52 -45.95 -7.77 -3.16
CA VAL A 52 -45.33 -6.44 -3.32
C VAL A 52 -45.08 -6.21 -4.81
N SER A 53 -45.62 -5.12 -5.37
CA SER A 53 -45.46 -4.82 -6.80
C SER A 53 -44.02 -4.42 -7.11
N THR A 54 -43.18 -5.39 -7.46
CA THR A 54 -41.92 -5.14 -8.15
C THR A 54 -42.21 -4.45 -9.47
N ALA A 55 -41.71 -3.23 -9.66
CA ALA A 55 -41.69 -2.63 -10.98
C ALA A 55 -40.92 -3.56 -11.92
N THR A 56 -41.60 -4.06 -12.96
CA THR A 56 -41.00 -4.98 -13.94
C THR A 56 -39.96 -4.24 -14.77
N THR A 57 -38.70 -4.29 -14.34
CA THR A 57 -37.56 -3.93 -15.20
C THR A 57 -37.57 -4.84 -16.41
N THR A 58 -37.75 -4.27 -17.60
CA THR A 58 -37.67 -5.00 -18.86
C THR A 58 -36.32 -5.71 -18.94
N ALA A 59 -36.33 -7.01 -19.23
CA ALA A 59 -35.13 -7.77 -19.50
C ALA A 59 -34.59 -7.38 -20.88
N VAL A 60 -33.28 -7.23 -20.99
CA VAL A 60 -32.56 -6.82 -22.20
C VAL A 60 -31.53 -7.90 -22.54
N ALA A 61 -31.50 -8.40 -23.77
CA ALA A 61 -30.52 -9.37 -24.22
C ALA A 61 -29.34 -8.68 -24.91
N LEU A 62 -28.12 -9.08 -24.54
CA LEU A 62 -26.88 -8.65 -25.20
C LEU A 62 -25.88 -9.81 -25.29
N THR A 63 -24.83 -9.65 -26.08
CA THR A 63 -23.74 -10.61 -26.22
C THR A 63 -22.43 -9.96 -25.80
N ILE A 64 -21.68 -10.60 -24.91
CA ILE A 64 -20.35 -10.14 -24.48
C ILE A 64 -19.36 -11.28 -24.73
N ASP A 65 -18.35 -11.04 -25.58
CA ASP A 65 -17.34 -12.04 -26.00
C ASP A 65 -17.96 -13.37 -26.50
N GLY A 66 -19.07 -13.28 -27.23
CA GLY A 66 -19.83 -14.43 -27.75
C GLY A 66 -20.78 -15.08 -26.74
N LYS A 67 -20.67 -14.79 -25.43
CA LYS A 67 -21.63 -15.24 -24.41
C LYS A 67 -22.90 -14.37 -24.47
N LYS A 68 -24.05 -14.97 -24.79
CA LYS A 68 -25.36 -14.32 -24.63
C LYS A 68 -25.67 -14.16 -23.14
N VAL A 69 -26.06 -12.96 -22.74
CA VAL A 69 -26.37 -12.61 -21.35
C VAL A 69 -27.64 -11.77 -21.29
N THR A 70 -28.41 -11.93 -20.22
CA THR A 70 -29.63 -11.15 -19.97
C THR A 70 -29.35 -10.13 -18.88
N ALA A 71 -29.69 -8.87 -19.14
CA ALA A 71 -29.48 -7.73 -18.25
C ALA A 71 -30.80 -7.05 -17.88
N ARG A 72 -30.78 -6.25 -16.81
CA ARG A 72 -31.90 -5.41 -16.41
C ARG A 72 -31.75 -4.04 -17.05
N GLN A 73 -32.84 -3.47 -17.57
CA GLN A 73 -32.84 -2.13 -18.12
C GLN A 73 -32.34 -1.11 -17.08
N GLY A 74 -31.23 -0.43 -17.39
CA GLY A 74 -30.53 0.50 -16.48
C GLY A 74 -29.19 -0.02 -15.91
N GLU A 75 -28.86 -1.30 -16.08
CA GLU A 75 -27.51 -1.82 -15.76
C GLU A 75 -26.45 -1.31 -16.76
N THR A 76 -25.20 -1.18 -16.29
CA THR A 76 -24.07 -0.92 -17.20
C THR A 76 -23.43 -2.22 -17.68
N VAL A 77 -22.73 -2.16 -18.81
CA VAL A 77 -22.00 -3.31 -19.36
C VAL A 77 -20.98 -3.88 -18.37
N LEU A 78 -20.37 -3.05 -17.51
CA LEU A 78 -19.45 -3.54 -16.48
C LEU A 78 -20.17 -4.33 -15.37
N ASP A 79 -21.36 -3.90 -14.96
CA ASP A 79 -22.12 -4.57 -13.88
C ASP A 79 -22.59 -5.95 -14.34
N VAL A 80 -23.09 -6.03 -15.58
CA VAL A 80 -23.47 -7.29 -16.23
C VAL A 80 -22.26 -8.20 -16.40
N ALA A 81 -21.14 -7.68 -16.92
CA ALA A 81 -19.93 -8.47 -17.09
C ALA A 81 -19.46 -9.10 -15.77
N ARG A 82 -19.45 -8.32 -14.67
CA ARG A 82 -19.11 -8.83 -13.33
C ARG A 82 -20.03 -9.95 -12.86
N ARG A 83 -21.35 -9.75 -12.92
CA ARG A 83 -22.34 -10.78 -12.54
C ARG A 83 -22.13 -12.07 -13.33
N GLU A 84 -21.78 -11.94 -14.60
CA GLU A 84 -21.64 -13.04 -15.55
C GLU A 84 -20.25 -13.69 -15.56
N GLY A 85 -19.34 -13.27 -14.67
CA GLY A 85 -17.96 -13.77 -14.57
C GLY A 85 -17.01 -13.27 -15.68
N ILE A 86 -17.44 -12.31 -16.50
CA ILE A 86 -16.68 -11.77 -17.62
C ILE A 86 -15.76 -10.64 -17.13
N ARG A 87 -14.46 -10.77 -17.41
CA ARG A 87 -13.45 -9.90 -16.82
C ARG A 87 -13.22 -8.62 -17.62
N ILE A 88 -13.67 -7.49 -17.07
CA ILE A 88 -13.34 -6.15 -17.57
C ILE A 88 -12.57 -5.37 -16.48
N PRO A 89 -11.33 -4.89 -16.72
CA PRO A 89 -10.50 -4.26 -15.69
C PRO A 89 -10.92 -2.80 -15.40
N ALA A 90 -10.86 -2.34 -14.14
CA ALA A 90 -11.25 -0.97 -13.76
C ALA A 90 -10.62 -0.44 -12.45
N LEU A 91 -9.59 0.43 -12.53
CA LEU A 91 -8.90 1.00 -11.36
C LEU A 91 -9.67 2.12 -10.61
N CYS A 92 -10.64 2.80 -11.23
CA CYS A 92 -11.39 3.91 -10.58
C CYS A 92 -12.82 3.55 -10.13
N ASN A 93 -13.32 2.39 -10.54
CA ASN A 93 -14.68 1.98 -10.17
C ASN A 93 -14.66 1.27 -8.81
N LEU A 94 -15.69 1.53 -8.00
CA LEU A 94 -16.03 0.81 -6.77
C LEU A 94 -17.41 0.19 -6.97
N GLU A 95 -17.59 -1.03 -6.49
CA GLU A 95 -18.87 -1.73 -6.55
C GLU A 95 -19.93 -1.04 -5.67
N GLY A 96 -21.18 -1.04 -6.12
CA GLY A 96 -22.28 -0.36 -5.43
C GLY A 96 -22.25 1.18 -5.50
N GLN A 97 -21.26 1.79 -6.15
CA GLN A 97 -21.17 3.26 -6.32
C GLN A 97 -21.44 3.68 -7.77
N ALA A 98 -21.81 4.96 -7.95
CA ALA A 98 -22.10 5.53 -9.26
C ALA A 98 -20.92 5.39 -10.26
N PRO A 99 -21.18 5.25 -11.57
CA PRO A 99 -20.16 5.28 -12.62
C PRO A 99 -19.20 6.49 -12.57
N TRP A 100 -17.91 6.26 -12.87
CA TRP A 100 -16.88 7.30 -12.84
C TRP A 100 -16.14 7.48 -14.18
N GLY A 101 -15.90 6.41 -14.95
CA GLY A 101 -15.34 6.47 -16.31
C GLY A 101 -13.89 6.93 -16.47
N ALA A 102 -13.26 7.56 -15.47
CA ALA A 102 -11.98 8.24 -15.65
C ALA A 102 -10.78 7.34 -15.94
N CYS A 103 -10.69 6.12 -15.40
CA CYS A 103 -9.47 5.28 -15.58
C CYS A 103 -9.29 4.72 -17.00
N ARG A 104 -10.37 4.68 -17.81
CA ARG A 104 -10.38 4.15 -19.19
C ARG A 104 -9.83 2.72 -19.38
N LEU A 105 -9.61 1.95 -18.31
CA LEU A 105 -9.23 0.54 -18.42
C LEU A 105 -10.42 -0.35 -18.77
N CYS A 106 -11.62 0.03 -18.35
CA CYS A 106 -12.86 -0.65 -18.70
C CYS A 106 -13.35 -0.34 -20.13
N LEU A 107 -12.44 0.03 -21.05
CA LEU A 107 -12.79 0.20 -22.45
C LEU A 107 -13.16 -1.14 -23.07
N VAL A 108 -14.22 -1.12 -23.87
CA VAL A 108 -14.73 -2.23 -24.68
C VAL A 108 -15.03 -1.74 -26.10
N GLU A 109 -15.04 -2.66 -27.04
CA GLU A 109 -15.46 -2.42 -28.42
C GLU A 109 -16.93 -2.88 -28.56
N VAL A 110 -17.75 -2.11 -29.27
CA VAL A 110 -19.17 -2.42 -29.52
C VAL A 110 -19.34 -2.54 -31.02
N GLU A 111 -20.00 -3.60 -31.48
CA GLU A 111 -20.15 -3.85 -32.91
C GLU A 111 -20.91 -2.71 -33.60
N GLY A 112 -20.40 -2.24 -34.74
CA GLY A 112 -20.94 -1.09 -35.47
C GLY A 112 -20.63 0.30 -34.88
N TRP A 113 -19.79 0.42 -33.84
CA TRP A 113 -19.46 1.70 -33.21
C TRP A 113 -17.99 2.10 -33.45
N ASP A 114 -17.76 3.28 -34.05
CA ASP A 114 -16.41 3.76 -34.39
C ASP A 114 -15.46 3.97 -33.20
N LYS A 115 -15.98 4.14 -31.98
CA LYS A 115 -15.21 4.52 -30.78
C LYS A 115 -15.39 3.50 -29.67
N LEU A 116 -14.27 3.11 -29.05
CA LEU A 116 -14.27 2.31 -27.82
C LEU A 116 -15.05 3.03 -26.71
N GLN A 117 -15.88 2.27 -25.99
CA GLN A 117 -16.77 2.78 -24.94
C GLN A 117 -16.29 2.35 -23.56
N ALA A 118 -16.50 3.17 -22.54
CA ALA A 118 -16.19 2.79 -21.17
C ALA A 118 -17.36 1.99 -20.57
N ALA A 119 -17.16 0.69 -20.35
CA ALA A 119 -18.20 -0.25 -19.91
C ALA A 119 -18.90 0.16 -18.61
N CYS A 120 -18.19 0.83 -17.69
CA CYS A 120 -18.79 1.31 -16.43
C CYS A 120 -19.79 2.45 -16.60
N THR A 121 -19.82 3.12 -17.76
CA THR A 121 -20.78 4.21 -18.08
C THR A 121 -21.70 3.85 -19.25
N LEU A 122 -21.43 2.76 -19.96
CA LEU A 122 -22.21 2.29 -21.10
C LEU A 122 -23.41 1.48 -20.58
N TRP A 123 -24.61 2.01 -20.79
CA TRP A 123 -25.86 1.30 -20.47
C TRP A 123 -26.10 0.17 -21.48
N VAL A 124 -26.66 -0.94 -21.02
CA VAL A 124 -27.05 -2.05 -21.90
C VAL A 124 -28.19 -1.65 -22.84
N ALA A 125 -28.18 -2.21 -24.05
CA ALA A 125 -29.24 -2.08 -25.05
C ALA A 125 -29.52 -3.43 -25.73
N GLU A 126 -30.74 -3.59 -26.23
CA GLU A 126 -31.19 -4.84 -26.86
C GLU A 126 -30.37 -5.17 -28.11
N GLY A 127 -29.89 -6.41 -28.21
CA GLY A 127 -29.07 -6.86 -29.33
C GLY A 127 -27.63 -6.32 -29.35
N MET A 128 -27.18 -5.60 -28.31
CA MET A 128 -25.81 -5.09 -28.23
C MET A 128 -24.78 -6.24 -28.28
N VAL A 129 -23.74 -6.11 -29.10
CA VAL A 129 -22.60 -7.04 -29.14
C VAL A 129 -21.35 -6.30 -28.67
N VAL A 130 -20.69 -6.84 -27.65
CA VAL A 130 -19.54 -6.24 -26.96
C VAL A 130 -18.35 -7.19 -27.02
N HIS A 131 -17.18 -6.66 -27.36
CA HIS A 131 -15.90 -7.37 -27.29
C HIS A 131 -15.00 -6.70 -26.26
N THR A 132 -14.49 -7.47 -25.30
CA THR A 132 -13.75 -6.93 -24.15
C THR A 132 -12.24 -6.96 -24.30
N ASP A 133 -11.70 -7.68 -25.31
CA ASP A 133 -10.26 -7.91 -25.44
C ASP A 133 -9.73 -7.93 -26.89
N THR A 134 -10.26 -7.05 -27.76
CA THR A 134 -9.73 -6.89 -29.13
C THR A 134 -8.31 -6.29 -29.12
N PRO A 135 -7.50 -6.47 -30.19
CA PRO A 135 -6.18 -5.83 -30.30
C PRO A 135 -6.23 -4.31 -30.10
N ARG A 136 -7.32 -3.68 -30.56
CA ARG A 136 -7.60 -2.25 -30.43
C ARG A 136 -7.87 -1.84 -28.98
N VAL A 137 -8.63 -2.66 -28.24
CA VAL A 137 -8.85 -2.47 -26.80
C VAL A 137 -7.54 -2.66 -26.02
N ARG A 138 -6.78 -3.72 -26.31
CA ARG A 138 -5.49 -4.00 -25.65
C ARG A 138 -4.49 -2.85 -25.81
N ALA A 139 -4.22 -2.42 -27.05
CA ALA A 139 -3.31 -1.30 -27.32
C ALA A 139 -3.73 0.00 -26.62
N ARG A 140 -5.04 0.25 -26.48
CA ARG A 140 -5.56 1.42 -25.77
C ARG A 140 -5.43 1.31 -24.26
N ARG A 141 -5.66 0.13 -23.67
CA ARG A 141 -5.41 -0.14 -22.24
C ARG A 141 -3.92 0.00 -21.91
N GLU A 142 -3.04 -0.57 -22.73
CA GLU A 142 -1.58 -0.44 -22.60
C GLU A 142 -1.15 1.04 -22.58
N SER A 143 -1.67 1.86 -23.50
CA SER A 143 -1.41 3.31 -23.54
C SER A 143 -1.77 4.01 -22.22
N TYR A 144 -2.93 3.67 -21.62
CA TYR A 144 -3.35 4.24 -20.34
C TYR A 144 -2.52 3.70 -19.17
N LEU A 145 -2.15 2.42 -19.17
CA LEU A 145 -1.28 1.83 -18.13
C LEU A 145 0.12 2.46 -18.16
N LYS A 146 0.73 2.65 -19.32
CA LYS A 146 2.00 3.39 -19.49
C LYS A 146 1.92 4.80 -18.93
N MET A 147 0.82 5.51 -19.17
CA MET A 147 0.58 6.86 -18.60
C MET A 147 0.43 6.84 -17.07
N TYR A 148 -0.24 5.82 -16.49
CA TYR A 148 -0.31 5.70 -15.03
C TYR A 148 1.04 5.31 -14.40
N LEU A 149 1.81 4.45 -15.07
CA LEU A 149 3.15 4.04 -14.64
C LEU A 149 4.23 5.12 -14.86
N SER A 150 3.96 6.18 -15.63
CA SER A 150 4.93 7.27 -15.82
C SER A 150 4.97 8.28 -14.67
N ASP A 151 3.92 8.36 -13.84
CA ASP A 151 3.83 9.25 -12.66
C ASP A 151 3.67 8.46 -11.33
N HIS A 152 3.86 7.14 -11.37
CA HIS A 152 3.85 6.26 -10.20
C HIS A 152 5.29 6.00 -9.74
N ASP A 153 5.81 6.75 -8.76
CA ASP A 153 7.16 6.50 -8.18
C ASP A 153 7.04 5.40 -7.12
N SER A 154 7.00 4.14 -7.57
CA SER A 154 6.99 2.95 -6.72
C SER A 154 7.73 1.81 -7.42
N TYR A 155 8.17 0.80 -6.67
CA TYR A 155 8.78 -0.40 -7.23
C TYR A 155 8.17 -1.61 -6.58
N CYS A 156 7.61 -2.49 -7.39
CA CYS A 156 6.94 -3.68 -6.89
C CYS A 156 7.90 -4.56 -6.09
N GLU A 157 9.10 -4.79 -6.63
CA GLU A 157 10.17 -5.58 -6.02
C GLU A 157 11.48 -4.76 -6.00
N ALA A 158 12.38 -5.07 -5.08
CA ALA A 158 13.70 -4.45 -5.00
C ALA A 158 14.70 -5.19 -5.91
N PRO A 159 15.21 -4.58 -7.00
CA PRO A 159 16.04 -5.30 -7.97
C PRO A 159 17.41 -5.73 -7.49
N CYS A 160 17.93 -5.09 -6.44
CA CYS A 160 19.12 -5.55 -5.74
C CYS A 160 18.92 -6.92 -5.06
N VAL A 161 17.74 -7.18 -4.47
CA VAL A 161 17.40 -8.43 -3.77
C VAL A 161 17.31 -9.60 -4.75
N HIS A 162 16.57 -9.44 -5.84
CA HIS A 162 16.41 -10.50 -6.84
C HIS A 162 17.67 -10.75 -7.68
N ALA A 163 18.55 -9.75 -7.83
CA ALA A 163 19.85 -9.93 -8.46
C ALA A 163 20.91 -10.53 -7.51
N CYS A 164 20.64 -10.60 -6.20
CA CYS A 164 21.50 -11.30 -5.24
C CYS A 164 21.17 -12.80 -5.26
N PRO A 165 22.14 -13.71 -5.51
CA PRO A 165 21.88 -15.16 -5.53
C PRO A 165 21.41 -15.76 -4.19
N THR A 166 21.63 -15.07 -3.06
CA THR A 166 21.08 -15.46 -1.76
C THR A 166 19.86 -14.62 -1.35
N HIS A 167 19.35 -13.69 -2.18
CA HIS A 167 18.16 -12.88 -1.87
C HIS A 167 18.19 -12.11 -0.53
N ILE A 168 19.37 -11.61 -0.12
CA ILE A 168 19.54 -10.72 1.05
C ILE A 168 18.52 -9.57 1.02
N ASP A 169 17.90 -9.27 2.17
CA ASP A 169 17.14 -8.04 2.39
C ASP A 169 18.07 -6.81 2.39
N ILE A 170 18.38 -6.36 1.18
CA ILE A 170 19.24 -5.23 0.90
C ILE A 170 18.60 -3.89 1.34
N PRO A 171 17.30 -3.61 1.09
CA PRO A 171 16.64 -2.41 1.61
C PRO A 171 16.69 -2.32 3.16
N GLY A 172 16.34 -3.41 3.85
CA GLY A 172 16.27 -3.47 5.31
C GLY A 172 17.62 -3.32 6.01
N PHE A 173 18.67 -4.04 5.59
CA PHE A 173 19.99 -3.86 6.22
C PHE A 173 20.56 -2.46 5.93
N ILE A 174 20.26 -1.88 4.77
CA ILE A 174 20.69 -0.52 4.44
C ILE A 174 19.91 0.52 5.25
N ALA A 175 18.63 0.29 5.57
CA ALA A 175 17.89 1.12 6.53
C ALA A 175 18.55 1.09 7.91
N ALA A 176 18.84 -0.10 8.45
CA ALA A 176 19.54 -0.26 9.73
C ALA A 176 20.93 0.43 9.74
N LEU A 177 21.69 0.35 8.63
CA LEU A 177 22.95 1.11 8.49
C LEU A 177 22.75 2.62 8.42
N ALA A 178 21.66 3.12 7.83
CA ALA A 178 21.36 4.56 7.80
C ALA A 178 21.05 5.08 9.21
N ASP A 179 20.35 4.29 10.03
CA ASP A 179 20.08 4.56 11.44
C ASP A 179 21.34 4.42 12.33
N GLY A 180 22.42 3.83 11.80
CA GLY A 180 23.70 3.63 12.49
C GLY A 180 23.86 2.29 13.21
N ASP A 181 22.87 1.39 13.13
CA ASP A 181 22.91 0.08 13.75
C ASP A 181 23.57 -0.96 12.83
N ALA A 182 24.91 -0.97 12.85
CA ALA A 182 25.72 -1.95 12.12
C ALA A 182 25.46 -3.40 12.59
N THR A 183 25.03 -3.62 13.83
CA THR A 183 24.80 -4.95 14.39
C THR A 183 23.50 -5.54 13.85
N LYS A 184 22.40 -4.77 13.89
CA LYS A 184 21.12 -5.14 13.25
C LYS A 184 21.28 -5.31 11.74
N ALA A 185 22.04 -4.43 11.08
CA ALA A 185 22.34 -4.58 9.66
C ALA A 185 23.10 -5.88 9.36
N ALA A 186 24.10 -6.23 10.17
CA ALA A 186 24.81 -7.50 9.99
C ALA A 186 23.89 -8.71 10.23
N ALA A 187 23.02 -8.65 11.24
CA ALA A 187 22.03 -9.69 11.52
C ALA A 187 21.09 -9.93 10.32
N ILE A 188 20.48 -8.87 9.77
CA ILE A 188 19.61 -8.96 8.58
C ILE A 188 20.36 -9.58 7.38
N VAL A 189 21.64 -9.24 7.19
CA VAL A 189 22.44 -9.89 6.14
C VAL A 189 22.69 -11.37 6.44
N MET A 190 22.95 -11.74 7.70
CA MET A 190 23.24 -13.12 8.11
C MET A 190 22.04 -14.09 8.03
N GLU A 191 20.80 -13.58 7.98
CA GLU A 191 19.62 -14.40 7.67
C GLU A 191 19.72 -15.10 6.30
N GLU A 192 20.37 -14.45 5.34
CA GLU A 192 20.53 -14.92 3.96
C GLU A 192 21.99 -15.24 3.58
N LEU A 193 22.97 -14.67 4.28
CA LEU A 193 24.39 -14.73 3.95
C LEU A 193 25.27 -14.83 5.23
N PRO A 194 25.72 -16.04 5.61
CA PRO A 194 26.52 -16.27 6.82
C PRO A 194 27.84 -15.48 6.94
N PHE A 195 28.40 -15.01 5.82
CA PHE A 195 29.78 -14.49 5.73
C PHE A 195 29.82 -13.08 5.12
N PRO A 196 29.23 -12.06 5.79
CA PRO A 196 29.00 -10.74 5.21
C PRO A 196 30.29 -9.95 4.90
N GLY A 197 31.34 -10.07 5.71
CA GLY A 197 32.61 -9.37 5.57
C GLY A 197 33.60 -10.06 4.61
N ILE A 198 33.59 -11.38 4.53
CA ILE A 198 34.28 -12.16 3.48
C ILE A 198 33.69 -11.76 2.12
N LEU A 199 32.37 -11.86 1.96
CA LEU A 199 31.69 -11.49 0.71
C LEU A 199 31.80 -9.98 0.45
N GLY A 200 31.83 -9.15 1.49
CA GLY A 200 32.08 -7.71 1.37
C GLY A 200 33.42 -7.37 0.73
N ARG A 201 34.38 -8.32 0.73
CA ARG A 201 35.68 -8.23 0.06
C ARG A 201 35.69 -8.89 -1.32
N ILE A 202 34.96 -9.99 -1.55
CA ILE A 202 35.10 -10.81 -2.78
C ILE A 202 33.86 -10.91 -3.67
N CYS A 203 32.72 -10.32 -3.29
CA CYS A 203 31.49 -10.41 -4.07
C CYS A 203 31.64 -9.72 -5.46
N PRO A 204 31.15 -10.35 -6.55
CA PRO A 204 31.06 -9.72 -7.89
C PRO A 204 30.04 -8.58 -7.99
N ARG A 205 29.24 -8.34 -6.94
CA ARG A 205 28.29 -7.24 -6.80
C ARG A 205 27.09 -7.25 -7.76
N TYR A 206 26.53 -8.42 -8.07
CA TYR A 206 25.36 -8.57 -8.98
C TYR A 206 24.17 -7.64 -8.66
N CYS A 207 23.99 -7.28 -7.39
CA CYS A 207 22.97 -6.34 -6.92
C CYS A 207 23.21 -4.87 -7.29
N GLU A 208 24.45 -4.44 -7.56
CA GLU A 208 24.77 -3.04 -7.86
C GLU A 208 24.41 -2.62 -9.30
N PRO A 209 24.69 -3.40 -10.38
CA PRO A 209 24.20 -3.11 -11.72
C PRO A 209 22.67 -3.05 -11.83
N ALA A 210 21.97 -3.84 -11.00
CA ALA A 210 20.52 -3.83 -10.90
C ALA A 210 19.96 -2.68 -10.02
N CYS A 211 20.82 -1.95 -9.30
CA CYS A 211 20.40 -0.93 -8.35
C CYS A 211 19.80 0.29 -9.05
N ARG A 212 18.53 0.59 -8.75
CA ARG A 212 17.80 1.71 -9.36
C ARG A 212 18.41 3.09 -9.14
N ARG A 213 19.24 3.28 -8.11
CA ARG A 213 19.94 4.54 -7.88
C ARG A 213 20.79 4.97 -9.10
N GLY A 214 21.24 4.01 -9.92
CA GLY A 214 21.87 4.24 -11.22
C GLY A 214 21.01 4.94 -12.28
N GLN A 215 19.71 5.16 -12.02
CA GLN A 215 18.82 5.98 -12.86
C GLN A 215 18.80 7.47 -12.45
N VAL A 216 19.37 7.80 -11.29
CA VAL A 216 19.48 9.16 -10.73
C VAL A 216 20.93 9.63 -10.74
N ASP A 217 21.84 8.80 -10.23
CA ASP A 217 23.29 9.03 -10.22
C ASP A 217 24.05 7.69 -10.29
N GLU A 218 24.92 7.37 -9.32
CA GLU A 218 25.65 6.10 -9.29
C GLU A 218 24.91 5.06 -8.41
N PRO A 219 24.94 3.76 -8.75
CA PRO A 219 24.46 2.70 -7.87
C PRO A 219 24.90 2.82 -6.42
N ILE A 220 24.06 2.35 -5.48
CA ILE A 220 24.46 2.21 -4.08
C ILE A 220 25.63 1.24 -3.97
N ALA A 221 26.60 1.53 -3.11
CA ALA A 221 27.73 0.67 -2.80
C ALA A 221 27.34 -0.48 -1.88
N ILE A 222 26.33 -1.26 -2.26
CA ILE A 222 25.73 -2.36 -1.48
C ILE A 222 26.81 -3.31 -0.94
N CYS A 223 27.81 -3.64 -1.77
CA CYS A 223 28.93 -4.52 -1.37
C CYS A 223 29.80 -3.89 -0.27
N ALA A 224 30.02 -2.58 -0.32
CA ALA A 224 30.77 -1.84 0.69
C ALA A 224 29.95 -1.62 1.97
N LEU A 225 28.62 -1.52 1.85
CA LEU A 225 27.71 -1.37 2.98
C LEU A 225 27.60 -2.66 3.80
N HIS A 226 27.36 -3.83 3.19
CA HIS A 226 27.35 -5.08 3.97
C HIS A 226 28.74 -5.47 4.48
N ARG A 227 29.83 -5.07 3.79
CA ARG A 227 31.17 -5.10 4.36
C ARG A 227 31.26 -4.25 5.64
N ALA A 228 30.76 -3.01 5.60
CA ALA A 228 30.78 -2.11 6.76
C ALA A 228 29.94 -2.66 7.93
N ALA A 229 28.77 -3.26 7.66
CA ALA A 229 27.99 -3.94 8.69
C ALA A 229 28.82 -5.02 9.41
N ALA A 230 29.56 -5.85 8.68
CA ALA A 230 30.43 -6.89 9.24
C ALA A 230 31.71 -6.36 9.91
N ASP A 231 32.38 -5.39 9.29
CA ASP A 231 33.62 -4.80 9.80
C ASP A 231 33.37 -4.00 11.11
N HIS A 232 32.18 -3.40 11.28
CA HIS A 232 31.76 -2.64 12.49
C HIS A 232 30.86 -3.42 13.46
N SER A 233 30.78 -4.76 13.35
CA SER A 233 30.06 -5.61 14.30
C SER A 233 30.84 -6.88 14.66
N VAL A 234 30.23 -7.70 15.53
CA VAL A 234 30.70 -9.04 15.88
C VAL A 234 29.65 -10.03 15.35
N PRO A 235 30.02 -10.95 14.44
CA PRO A 235 29.09 -11.96 13.95
C PRO A 235 28.76 -12.95 15.07
N VAL A 236 27.50 -13.37 15.16
CA VAL A 236 27.01 -14.33 16.15
C VAL A 236 26.10 -15.34 15.44
N LEU A 237 26.35 -16.62 15.68
CA LEU A 237 25.46 -17.72 15.32
C LEU A 237 24.82 -18.24 16.61
N VAL A 238 23.50 -18.22 16.67
CA VAL A 238 22.74 -18.83 17.77
C VAL A 238 22.23 -20.19 17.31
N PRO A 239 22.63 -21.30 17.95
CA PRO A 239 22.06 -22.62 17.64
C PRO A 239 20.56 -22.67 17.86
N GLY A 240 19.86 -23.41 17.01
CA GLY A 240 18.44 -23.72 17.21
C GLY A 240 18.20 -24.70 18.36
N VAL A 241 16.93 -24.91 18.71
CA VAL A 241 16.54 -25.93 19.70
C VAL A 241 17.00 -27.32 19.20
N PRO A 242 17.79 -28.08 19.99
CA PRO A 242 18.37 -29.34 19.55
C PRO A 242 17.35 -30.34 18.98
N THR A 243 17.57 -30.79 17.75
CA THR A 243 16.68 -31.73 17.05
C THR A 243 16.98 -33.20 17.36
N GLY A 244 18.15 -33.47 17.96
CA GLY A 244 18.67 -34.82 18.16
C GLY A 244 19.22 -35.47 16.89
N ARG A 245 19.25 -34.77 15.75
CA ARG A 245 19.76 -35.27 14.47
C ARG A 245 21.19 -34.81 14.22
N ARG A 246 21.99 -35.66 13.59
CA ARG A 246 23.40 -35.43 13.28
C ARG A 246 23.62 -35.36 11.77
N VAL A 247 24.30 -34.32 11.30
CA VAL A 247 24.59 -34.13 9.86
C VAL A 247 26.09 -34.03 9.61
N ALA A 248 26.59 -34.83 8.67
CA ALA A 248 27.95 -34.71 8.18
C ALA A 248 28.00 -33.80 6.93
N VAL A 249 28.95 -32.88 6.88
CA VAL A 249 29.19 -32.01 5.72
C VAL A 249 30.59 -32.25 5.21
N VAL A 250 30.73 -32.80 4.00
CA VAL A 250 32.02 -33.16 3.40
C VAL A 250 32.47 -32.08 2.42
N GLY A 251 33.41 -31.25 2.86
CA GLY A 251 33.98 -30.10 2.17
C GLY A 251 33.66 -28.79 2.88
N ALA A 252 34.62 -28.27 3.66
CA ALA A 252 34.60 -26.99 4.37
C ALA A 252 34.81 -25.77 3.45
N GLY A 253 34.33 -25.83 2.20
CA GLY A 253 34.25 -24.68 1.30
C GLY A 253 33.04 -23.79 1.58
N PRO A 254 32.83 -22.69 0.82
CA PRO A 254 31.72 -21.76 1.02
C PRO A 254 30.33 -22.40 1.10
N ALA A 255 30.08 -23.44 0.29
CA ALA A 255 28.82 -24.16 0.28
C ALA A 255 28.62 -25.02 1.53
N GLY A 256 29.65 -25.76 1.96
CA GLY A 256 29.58 -26.61 3.15
C GLY A 256 29.51 -25.78 4.44
N LEU A 257 30.29 -24.71 4.55
CA LEU A 257 30.25 -23.80 5.69
C LEU A 257 28.90 -23.05 5.77
N SER A 258 28.31 -22.68 4.62
CA SER A 258 26.93 -22.15 4.56
C SER A 258 25.92 -23.21 5.03
N ALA A 259 26.02 -24.44 4.53
CA ALA A 259 25.13 -25.51 4.94
C ALA A 259 25.23 -25.79 6.46
N ALA A 260 26.44 -25.84 7.00
CA ALA A 260 26.70 -26.02 8.43
C ALA A 260 26.07 -24.90 9.28
N TRP A 261 26.19 -23.64 8.85
CA TRP A 261 25.54 -22.50 9.51
C TRP A 261 24.04 -22.69 9.62
N PHE A 262 23.37 -22.88 8.48
CA PHE A 262 21.91 -22.98 8.42
C PHE A 262 21.35 -24.26 9.05
N LEU A 263 22.13 -25.35 9.13
CA LEU A 263 21.76 -26.56 9.88
C LEU A 263 21.89 -26.37 11.41
N THR A 264 22.93 -25.67 11.85
CA THR A 264 23.16 -25.37 13.28
C THR A 264 22.12 -24.41 13.83
N GLU A 265 21.78 -23.36 13.07
CA GLU A 265 20.65 -22.45 13.31
C GLU A 265 19.30 -23.20 13.49
N ARG A 266 19.18 -24.41 12.90
CA ARG A 266 17.99 -25.28 12.98
C ARG A 266 18.03 -26.30 14.11
N GLY A 267 19.14 -26.35 14.85
CA GLY A 267 19.33 -27.23 16.01
C GLY A 267 19.90 -28.62 15.69
N HIS A 268 20.43 -28.84 14.48
CA HIS A 268 21.09 -30.11 14.15
C HIS A 268 22.55 -30.11 14.65
N GLU A 269 23.06 -31.26 15.11
CA GLU A 269 24.49 -31.42 15.43
C GLU A 269 25.28 -31.60 14.13
N VAL A 270 26.18 -30.66 13.81
CA VAL A 270 26.92 -30.66 12.54
C VAL A 270 28.39 -31.01 12.76
N THR A 271 28.92 -31.93 11.94
CA THR A 271 30.37 -32.17 11.79
C THR A 271 30.77 -31.91 10.35
N VAL A 272 31.79 -31.05 10.17
CA VAL A 272 32.35 -30.69 8.86
C VAL A 272 33.68 -31.40 8.66
N TYR A 273 33.77 -32.21 7.60
CA TYR A 273 34.99 -32.90 7.17
C TYR A 273 35.61 -32.13 5.98
N ASP A 274 36.93 -32.05 5.87
CA ASP A 274 37.60 -31.52 4.68
C ASP A 274 38.95 -32.22 4.42
N ALA A 275 39.33 -32.37 3.16
CA ALA A 275 40.61 -32.95 2.76
C ALA A 275 41.82 -32.10 3.17
N ASN A 276 41.62 -30.82 3.47
CA ASN A 276 42.67 -29.89 3.90
C ASN A 276 42.66 -29.72 5.44
N PRO A 277 43.80 -29.35 6.06
CA PRO A 277 43.91 -29.27 7.52
C PRO A 277 43.19 -28.09 8.18
N GLU A 278 42.72 -27.08 7.41
CA GLU A 278 42.00 -25.92 7.96
C GLU A 278 40.71 -25.61 7.14
N PRO A 279 39.64 -25.13 7.79
CA PRO A 279 38.37 -24.84 7.12
C PRO A 279 38.41 -23.57 6.27
N GLY A 280 37.65 -23.54 5.17
CA GLY A 280 37.50 -22.38 4.28
C GLY A 280 37.57 -22.73 2.78
N GLY A 281 38.10 -23.90 2.42
CA GLY A 281 38.22 -24.34 1.03
C GLY A 281 38.88 -23.29 0.13
N SER A 282 38.22 -22.90 -0.96
CA SER A 282 38.73 -21.87 -1.88
C SER A 282 38.99 -20.51 -1.20
N LEU A 283 38.25 -20.15 -0.15
CA LEU A 283 38.48 -18.91 0.61
C LEU A 283 39.85 -18.90 1.29
N ARG A 284 40.26 -20.02 1.90
CA ARG A 284 41.57 -20.15 2.53
C ARG A 284 42.66 -20.42 1.50
N TYR A 285 42.45 -21.37 0.59
CA TYR A 285 43.54 -21.92 -0.21
C TYR A 285 43.71 -21.27 -1.58
N THR A 286 42.71 -20.64 -2.21
CA THR A 286 42.88 -20.11 -3.58
C THR A 286 42.67 -18.60 -3.72
N ILE A 287 41.86 -17.95 -2.88
CA ILE A 287 41.72 -16.50 -2.91
C ILE A 287 42.96 -15.83 -2.31
N PRO A 288 43.63 -14.88 -2.99
CA PRO A 288 44.83 -14.23 -2.48
C PRO A 288 44.62 -13.38 -1.22
N GLU A 289 45.66 -13.28 -0.38
CA GLU A 289 45.70 -12.54 0.88
C GLU A 289 45.37 -11.04 0.68
N PHE A 290 45.89 -10.40 -0.37
CA PHE A 290 45.55 -9.02 -0.77
C PHE A 290 44.07 -8.79 -1.13
N ARG A 291 43.25 -9.85 -1.24
CA ARG A 291 41.78 -9.79 -1.40
C ARG A 291 41.04 -10.24 -0.16
N LEU A 292 41.50 -11.33 0.47
CA LEU A 292 40.86 -11.93 1.64
C LEU A 292 41.93 -12.33 2.67
N PRO A 293 42.16 -11.46 3.67
CA PRO A 293 43.06 -11.77 4.79
C PRO A 293 42.57 -12.97 5.59
N ARG A 294 43.49 -13.83 6.04
CA ARG A 294 43.22 -14.99 6.91
C ARG A 294 42.50 -14.58 8.19
N GLU A 295 42.96 -13.52 8.85
CA GLU A 295 42.35 -13.01 10.10
C GLU A 295 40.85 -12.67 9.93
N VAL A 296 40.45 -12.16 8.77
CA VAL A 296 39.04 -11.87 8.45
C VAL A 296 38.25 -13.16 8.24
N LEU A 297 38.85 -14.14 7.52
CA LEU A 297 38.25 -15.46 7.33
C LEU A 297 38.05 -16.16 8.69
N ASP A 298 39.07 -16.19 9.53
CA ASP A 298 39.03 -16.85 10.84
C ASP A 298 38.03 -16.14 11.79
N LYS A 299 37.96 -14.80 11.78
CA LYS A 299 36.96 -14.02 12.54
C LYS A 299 35.52 -14.39 12.13
N GLU A 300 35.24 -14.55 10.84
CA GLU A 300 33.87 -14.87 10.37
C GLU A 300 33.50 -16.35 10.46
N LEU A 301 34.48 -17.26 10.54
CA LEU A 301 34.21 -18.68 10.78
C LEU A 301 34.10 -19.04 12.27
N ALA A 302 34.70 -18.23 13.16
CA ALA A 302 34.65 -18.45 14.62
C ALA A 302 33.24 -18.74 15.20
N PRO A 303 32.14 -18.09 14.76
CA PRO A 303 30.80 -18.38 15.26
C PRO A 303 30.33 -19.82 15.03
N LEU A 304 30.77 -20.50 13.96
CA LEU A 304 30.44 -21.92 13.74
C LEU A 304 31.00 -22.80 14.85
N TRP A 305 32.28 -22.58 15.21
CA TRP A 305 32.96 -23.36 16.23
C TRP A 305 32.42 -23.03 17.63
N GLN A 306 32.10 -21.76 17.89
CA GLN A 306 31.43 -21.31 19.12
C GLN A 306 30.01 -21.88 19.26
N ALA A 307 29.29 -22.06 18.15
CA ALA A 307 27.98 -22.71 18.08
C ALA A 307 28.04 -24.24 18.21
N GLY A 308 29.23 -24.83 18.36
CA GLY A 308 29.42 -26.27 18.60
C GLY A 308 29.61 -27.13 17.34
N VAL A 309 29.75 -26.53 16.16
CA VAL A 309 30.10 -27.27 14.93
C VAL A 309 31.48 -27.88 15.09
N ARG A 310 31.61 -29.19 14.84
CA ARG A 310 32.91 -29.86 14.84
C ARG A 310 33.57 -29.77 13.47
N PHE A 311 34.88 -29.56 13.44
CA PHE A 311 35.68 -29.62 12.21
C PHE A 311 36.68 -30.77 12.29
N VAL A 312 36.79 -31.54 11.20
CA VAL A 312 37.74 -32.65 11.03
C VAL A 312 38.47 -32.43 9.71
N GLY A 313 39.73 -31.99 9.79
CA GLY A 313 40.58 -31.84 8.62
C GLY A 313 41.16 -33.17 8.14
N GLU A 314 41.95 -33.10 7.06
CA GLU A 314 42.71 -34.24 6.50
C GLU A 314 41.83 -35.49 6.22
N SER A 315 40.58 -35.24 5.81
CA SER A 315 39.56 -36.25 5.52
C SER A 315 39.04 -36.09 4.09
N GLU A 316 39.62 -36.81 3.12
CA GLU A 316 39.26 -36.71 1.70
C GLU A 316 38.10 -37.67 1.34
N LEU A 317 37.17 -37.16 0.53
CA LEU A 317 36.00 -37.92 0.07
C LEU A 317 36.45 -39.09 -0.83
N GLY A 318 36.07 -40.30 -0.42
CA GLY A 318 36.42 -41.54 -1.09
C GLY A 318 37.75 -42.15 -0.67
N TYR A 319 38.37 -41.65 0.41
CA TYR A 319 39.54 -42.27 1.05
C TYR A 319 39.35 -42.40 2.57
N GLU A 320 39.37 -41.30 3.32
CA GLU A 320 39.15 -41.32 4.78
C GLU A 320 37.67 -41.22 5.15
N VAL A 321 36.84 -40.62 4.30
CA VAL A 321 35.39 -40.48 4.52
C VAL A 321 34.58 -40.80 3.27
N ASP A 322 33.49 -41.52 3.46
CA ASP A 322 32.49 -41.82 2.45
C ASP A 322 31.07 -41.76 3.08
N PRO A 323 30.00 -41.63 2.28
CA PRO A 323 28.64 -41.54 2.84
C PRO A 323 28.20 -42.76 3.65
N GLU A 324 28.55 -43.97 3.24
CA GLU A 324 28.16 -45.21 3.93
C GLU A 324 28.87 -45.33 5.29
N GLY A 325 30.18 -45.06 5.34
CA GLY A 325 30.95 -44.95 6.58
C GLY A 325 30.38 -43.91 7.55
N LEU A 326 29.91 -42.77 7.04
CA LEU A 326 29.26 -41.72 7.85
C LEU A 326 27.87 -42.16 8.36
N PHE A 327 27.06 -42.83 7.55
CA PHE A 327 25.80 -43.42 8.05
C PHE A 327 26.06 -44.51 9.10
N ASN A 328 27.12 -45.31 8.95
CA ASN A 328 27.53 -46.31 9.94
C ASN A 328 28.07 -45.69 11.25
N ALA A 329 28.68 -44.49 11.19
CA ALA A 329 28.96 -43.67 12.37
C ALA A 329 27.69 -43.03 13.00
N GLY A 330 26.54 -43.21 12.35
CA GLY A 330 25.21 -42.81 12.79
C GLY A 330 24.88 -41.33 12.52
N PHE A 331 25.46 -40.73 11.49
CA PHE A 331 24.91 -39.48 10.94
C PHE A 331 23.56 -39.78 10.25
N ASP A 332 22.58 -38.89 10.39
CA ASP A 332 21.26 -39.04 9.75
C ASP A 332 21.27 -38.58 8.29
N ALA A 333 22.14 -37.63 7.94
CA ALA A 333 22.28 -37.09 6.58
C ALA A 333 23.74 -36.71 6.26
N VAL A 334 24.07 -36.72 4.96
CA VAL A 334 25.40 -36.35 4.44
C VAL A 334 25.25 -35.28 3.35
N VAL A 335 25.98 -34.17 3.46
CA VAL A 335 26.04 -33.09 2.46
C VAL A 335 27.42 -33.06 1.82
N VAL A 336 27.51 -33.36 0.52
CA VAL A 336 28.76 -33.35 -0.25
C VAL A 336 28.96 -32.00 -0.93
N SER A 337 29.93 -31.23 -0.45
CA SER A 337 30.25 -29.86 -0.87
C SER A 337 31.75 -29.68 -1.19
N VAL A 338 32.39 -30.74 -1.71
CA VAL A 338 33.84 -30.79 -2.01
C VAL A 338 34.35 -29.74 -3.01
N GLY A 339 33.47 -29.07 -3.75
CA GLY A 339 33.84 -28.04 -4.72
C GLY A 339 34.47 -28.61 -6.00
N ALA A 340 35.28 -27.80 -6.69
CA ALA A 340 35.77 -28.07 -8.04
C ALA A 340 37.31 -27.92 -8.13
N TRP A 341 38.05 -28.88 -7.56
CA TRP A 341 39.52 -28.83 -7.41
C TRP A 341 40.32 -29.52 -8.53
N GLU A 342 39.69 -30.32 -9.38
CA GLU A 342 40.38 -31.06 -10.43
C GLU A 342 40.48 -30.21 -11.70
N GLU A 343 41.68 -29.71 -12.02
CA GLU A 343 41.90 -28.88 -13.23
C GLU A 343 41.99 -29.76 -14.50
N PRO A 344 41.08 -29.62 -15.49
CA PRO A 344 41.00 -30.53 -16.64
C PRO A 344 42.26 -30.57 -17.50
N ARG A 345 42.53 -31.74 -18.09
CA ARG A 345 43.64 -31.99 -19.02
C ARG A 345 43.15 -32.24 -20.44
N GLY A 346 44.01 -31.99 -21.43
CA GLY A 346 43.67 -32.09 -22.85
C GLY A 346 42.84 -30.92 -23.39
N VAL A 347 42.79 -29.79 -22.67
CA VAL A 347 42.00 -28.60 -23.01
C VAL A 347 42.64 -27.82 -24.16
N LEU A 348 43.97 -27.75 -24.22
CA LEU A 348 44.68 -26.97 -25.22
C LEU A 348 45.99 -27.67 -25.67
N PRO A 349 46.24 -27.86 -26.98
CA PRO A 349 47.49 -28.46 -27.46
C PRO A 349 48.73 -27.71 -26.95
N GLY A 350 49.67 -28.43 -26.35
CA GLY A 350 50.88 -27.87 -25.73
C GLY A 350 50.73 -27.44 -24.26
N GLU A 351 49.61 -27.77 -23.61
CA GLU A 351 49.34 -27.43 -22.21
C GLU A 351 50.30 -28.05 -21.18
N GLU A 352 51.11 -29.05 -21.56
CA GLU A 352 52.09 -29.67 -20.67
C GLU A 352 53.18 -28.69 -20.24
N ALA A 353 53.41 -27.63 -21.04
CA ALA A 353 54.33 -26.54 -20.73
C ALA A 353 53.69 -25.39 -19.92
N CYS A 354 52.43 -25.55 -19.48
CA CYS A 354 51.70 -24.54 -18.71
C CYS A 354 51.67 -24.84 -17.21
N LEU A 355 51.68 -23.78 -16.40
CA LEU A 355 51.24 -23.85 -15.02
C LEU A 355 49.71 -23.91 -14.94
N ARG A 356 49.18 -24.41 -13.83
CA ARG A 356 47.74 -24.53 -13.57
C ARG A 356 47.29 -23.48 -12.56
N GLY A 357 46.12 -22.89 -12.78
CA GLY A 357 45.69 -21.67 -12.10
C GLY A 357 45.39 -21.88 -10.62
N LEU A 358 44.67 -22.94 -10.27
CA LEU A 358 44.35 -23.24 -8.87
C LEU A 358 45.60 -23.68 -8.10
N ASP A 359 46.43 -24.54 -8.69
CA ASP A 359 47.74 -24.93 -8.12
C ASP A 359 48.68 -23.73 -7.86
N VAL A 360 48.75 -22.77 -8.79
CA VAL A 360 49.53 -21.54 -8.64
C VAL A 360 49.05 -20.71 -7.46
N LEU A 361 47.74 -20.51 -7.32
CA LEU A 361 47.16 -19.74 -6.22
C LEU A 361 47.31 -20.48 -4.87
N ARG A 362 47.08 -21.79 -4.87
CA ARG A 362 47.25 -22.66 -3.70
C ARG A 362 48.66 -22.60 -3.14
N ARG A 363 49.66 -22.80 -4.00
CA ARG A 363 51.08 -22.66 -3.60
C ARG A 363 51.38 -21.26 -3.07
N ALA A 364 50.84 -20.21 -3.71
CA ALA A 364 51.06 -18.84 -3.25
C ALA A 364 50.47 -18.56 -1.85
N ARG A 365 49.26 -19.09 -1.55
CA ARG A 365 48.61 -18.95 -0.23
C ARG A 365 49.28 -19.76 0.88
N GLU A 366 49.78 -20.95 0.56
CA GLU A 366 50.51 -21.83 1.48
C GLU A 366 52.00 -21.44 1.63
N GLY A 367 52.45 -20.31 1.07
CA GLY A 367 53.85 -19.87 1.12
C GLY A 367 54.82 -20.70 0.27
N ARG A 368 54.34 -21.71 -0.47
CA ARG A 368 55.14 -22.55 -1.36
C ARG A 368 55.68 -21.73 -2.55
N ALA A 369 56.85 -22.13 -3.04
CA ALA A 369 57.54 -21.39 -4.09
C ALA A 369 56.79 -21.47 -5.45
N VAL A 370 56.35 -20.31 -5.95
CA VAL A 370 55.83 -20.13 -7.31
C VAL A 370 56.80 -19.23 -8.09
N ARG A 371 57.32 -19.73 -9.21
CA ARG A 371 58.27 -19.01 -10.06
C ARG A 371 57.58 -18.54 -11.34
N PHE A 372 57.50 -17.23 -11.53
CA PHE A 372 57.10 -16.60 -12.78
C PHE A 372 58.33 -16.07 -13.51
N THR A 373 58.35 -16.18 -14.84
CA THR A 373 59.30 -15.45 -15.68
C THR A 373 58.88 -13.99 -15.85
N GLN A 374 59.69 -13.18 -16.54
CA GLN A 374 59.40 -11.76 -16.77
C GLN A 374 58.23 -11.50 -17.74
N LYS A 375 57.82 -12.50 -18.54
CA LYS A 375 56.70 -12.42 -19.49
C LYS A 375 55.72 -13.57 -19.26
N VAL A 376 54.53 -13.27 -18.76
CA VAL A 376 53.51 -14.23 -18.35
C VAL A 376 52.22 -14.03 -19.16
N ALA A 377 51.71 -15.10 -19.76
CA ALA A 377 50.35 -15.13 -20.30
C ALA A 377 49.44 -15.96 -19.39
N VAL A 378 48.25 -15.45 -19.10
CA VAL A 378 47.20 -16.17 -18.37
C VAL A 378 46.03 -16.38 -19.31
N ILE A 379 45.62 -17.63 -19.48
CA ILE A 379 44.48 -18.02 -20.32
C ILE A 379 43.27 -18.22 -19.42
N GLY A 380 42.20 -17.46 -19.67
CA GLY A 380 40.97 -17.48 -18.87
C GLY A 380 40.56 -16.09 -18.39
N ASP A 381 39.33 -15.97 -17.90
CA ASP A 381 38.68 -14.68 -17.60
C ASP A 381 37.77 -14.68 -16.37
N GLY A 382 37.71 -15.79 -15.64
CA GLY A 382 37.17 -15.84 -14.28
C GLY A 382 38.11 -15.19 -13.25
N THR A 383 37.63 -15.09 -12.01
CA THR A 383 38.39 -14.51 -10.87
C THR A 383 39.77 -15.13 -10.70
N THR A 384 39.87 -16.47 -10.81
CA THR A 384 41.14 -17.22 -10.80
C THR A 384 42.19 -16.66 -11.77
N ALA A 385 41.79 -16.29 -12.99
CA ALA A 385 42.72 -15.79 -14.01
C ALA A 385 43.29 -14.41 -13.62
N LEU A 386 42.43 -13.52 -13.12
CA LEU A 386 42.86 -12.19 -12.68
C LEU A 386 43.67 -12.27 -11.39
N ASP A 387 43.32 -13.15 -10.45
CA ASP A 387 44.07 -13.37 -9.22
C ASP A 387 45.46 -13.96 -9.49
N VAL A 388 45.59 -14.89 -10.45
CA VAL A 388 46.88 -15.37 -10.96
C VAL A 388 47.68 -14.21 -11.57
N ALA A 389 47.07 -13.40 -12.44
CA ALA A 389 47.77 -12.30 -13.11
C ALA A 389 48.29 -11.25 -12.10
N ARG A 390 47.46 -10.90 -11.11
CA ARG A 390 47.80 -9.94 -10.03
C ARG A 390 48.82 -10.51 -9.04
N THR A 391 48.81 -11.82 -8.81
CA THR A 391 49.85 -12.53 -8.04
C THR A 391 51.18 -12.57 -8.79
N ALA A 392 51.17 -12.80 -10.11
CA ALA A 392 52.36 -12.76 -10.94
C ALA A 392 53.03 -11.38 -10.96
N ARG A 393 52.23 -10.30 -11.03
CA ARG A 393 52.71 -8.91 -10.91
C ARG A 393 53.40 -8.65 -9.56
N ARG A 394 52.80 -9.07 -8.44
CA ARG A 394 53.38 -8.96 -7.09
C ARG A 394 54.65 -9.81 -6.90
N LYS A 395 54.75 -10.97 -7.57
CA LYS A 395 55.98 -11.78 -7.61
C LYS A 395 56.99 -11.30 -8.69
N GLY A 396 56.84 -10.09 -9.22
CA GLY A 396 57.88 -9.43 -10.03
C GLY A 396 57.86 -9.69 -11.54
N ALA A 397 56.78 -10.27 -12.10
CA ALA A 397 56.62 -10.37 -13.55
C ALA A 397 56.39 -8.99 -14.18
N LYS A 398 57.22 -8.59 -15.16
CA LYS A 398 57.16 -7.26 -15.80
C LYS A 398 56.04 -7.11 -16.81
N GLU A 399 55.84 -8.11 -17.66
CA GLU A 399 54.78 -8.17 -18.66
C GLU A 399 53.83 -9.31 -18.27
N VAL A 400 52.57 -8.97 -17.95
CA VAL A 400 51.51 -9.94 -17.68
C VAL A 400 50.34 -9.63 -18.59
N VAL A 401 49.86 -10.63 -19.33
CA VAL A 401 48.74 -10.51 -20.28
C VAL A 401 47.70 -11.59 -20.02
N VAL A 402 46.44 -11.18 -19.92
CA VAL A 402 45.28 -12.08 -19.80
C VAL A 402 44.66 -12.24 -21.19
N ILE A 403 44.42 -13.48 -21.62
CA ILE A 403 43.85 -13.84 -22.92
C ILE A 403 42.41 -14.33 -22.69
N THR A 404 41.44 -13.64 -23.30
CA THR A 404 40.01 -13.90 -23.07
C THR A 404 39.18 -13.78 -24.34
N SER A 405 38.18 -14.66 -24.45
CA SER A 405 37.17 -14.61 -25.52
C SER A 405 36.09 -13.56 -25.32
N HIS A 406 36.00 -12.97 -24.11
CA HIS A 406 35.06 -11.91 -23.76
C HIS A 406 35.63 -10.53 -24.13
N GLY A 407 34.77 -9.51 -24.07
CA GLY A 407 35.12 -8.10 -24.06
C GLY A 407 35.35 -7.56 -22.64
N PRO A 408 35.52 -6.24 -22.49
CA PRO A 408 35.66 -5.61 -21.18
C PRO A 408 34.35 -5.54 -20.39
N ASP A 409 33.20 -5.49 -21.08
CA ASP A 409 31.88 -5.24 -20.47
C ASP A 409 31.15 -6.55 -20.06
N ASP A 410 31.51 -7.68 -20.66
CA ASP A 410 30.97 -9.03 -20.38
C ASP A 410 32.01 -9.96 -19.70
N LEU A 411 33.08 -9.41 -19.14
CA LEU A 411 34.15 -10.18 -18.49
C LEU A 411 33.65 -10.91 -17.22
N PRO A 412 33.75 -12.25 -17.11
CA PRO A 412 33.24 -13.02 -15.96
C PRO A 412 33.77 -12.61 -14.58
N ALA A 413 35.03 -12.16 -14.47
CA ALA A 413 35.59 -11.66 -13.21
C ALA A 413 35.02 -10.30 -12.75
N GLY A 414 34.28 -9.59 -13.62
CA GLY A 414 33.64 -8.31 -13.33
C GLY A 414 34.56 -7.08 -13.39
N ALA A 415 33.93 -5.91 -13.53
CA ALA A 415 34.61 -4.64 -13.79
C ALA A 415 35.58 -4.19 -12.67
N ARG A 416 35.30 -4.54 -11.41
CA ARG A 416 36.14 -4.20 -10.24
C ARG A 416 37.52 -4.85 -10.30
N ASP A 417 37.56 -6.17 -10.50
CA ASP A 417 38.82 -6.90 -10.58
C ASP A 417 39.60 -6.54 -11.85
N LEU A 418 38.89 -6.28 -12.96
CA LEU A 418 39.47 -5.73 -14.18
C LEU A 418 40.15 -4.38 -13.94
N ALA A 419 39.51 -3.46 -13.22
CA ALA A 419 40.08 -2.16 -12.88
C ALA A 419 41.35 -2.31 -12.04
N PHE A 420 41.32 -3.10 -10.96
CA PHE A 420 42.51 -3.33 -10.13
C PHE A 420 43.65 -4.04 -10.89
N ALA A 421 43.35 -4.99 -11.76
CA ALA A 421 44.36 -5.64 -12.60
C ALA A 421 45.02 -4.63 -13.57
N ARG A 422 44.23 -3.75 -14.21
CA ARG A 422 44.75 -2.68 -15.08
C ARG A 422 45.60 -1.66 -14.31
N GLU A 423 45.16 -1.22 -13.13
CA GLU A 423 45.93 -0.32 -12.25
C GLU A 423 47.27 -0.92 -11.81
N GLU A 424 47.35 -2.24 -11.67
CA GLU A 424 48.58 -2.98 -11.33
C GLU A 424 49.45 -3.29 -12.55
N GLY A 425 49.03 -2.93 -13.76
CA GLY A 425 49.77 -3.05 -15.02
C GLY A 425 49.53 -4.34 -15.82
N VAL A 426 48.46 -5.08 -15.54
CA VAL A 426 48.05 -6.26 -16.32
C VAL A 426 47.42 -5.81 -17.65
N ARG A 427 47.89 -6.41 -18.76
CA ARG A 427 47.33 -6.21 -20.10
C ARG A 427 46.28 -7.27 -20.42
N PHE A 428 45.40 -6.98 -21.38
CA PHE A 428 44.30 -7.86 -21.77
C PHE A 428 44.20 -7.96 -23.29
N GLU A 429 44.16 -9.20 -23.79
CA GLU A 429 43.80 -9.53 -25.17
C GLU A 429 42.34 -9.98 -25.18
N PHE A 430 41.44 -9.02 -25.42
CA PHE A 430 39.99 -9.26 -25.54
C PHE A 430 39.63 -9.84 -26.91
N GLY A 431 38.50 -10.55 -26.96
CA GLY A 431 38.02 -11.21 -28.19
C GLY A 431 39.05 -12.16 -28.79
N ALA A 432 39.84 -12.83 -27.94
CA ALA A 432 40.94 -13.71 -28.32
C ALA A 432 40.68 -15.14 -27.81
N LEU A 433 40.64 -16.09 -28.73
CA LEU A 433 40.49 -17.51 -28.41
C LEU A 433 41.84 -18.23 -28.62
N PRO A 434 42.46 -18.79 -27.57
CA PRO A 434 43.70 -19.55 -27.71
C PRO A 434 43.46 -20.85 -28.49
N LYS A 435 44.44 -21.24 -29.30
CA LYS A 435 44.40 -22.44 -30.15
C LYS A 435 45.53 -23.42 -29.88
N LYS A 436 46.70 -22.95 -29.47
CA LYS A 436 47.87 -23.79 -29.16
C LYS A 436 48.87 -23.03 -28.29
N VAL A 437 49.50 -23.73 -27.36
CA VAL A 437 50.69 -23.24 -26.65
C VAL A 437 51.92 -23.68 -27.43
N ARG A 438 52.81 -22.73 -27.73
CA ARG A 438 54.10 -23.00 -28.36
C ARG A 438 55.12 -23.28 -27.27
N ALA A 439 55.74 -24.46 -27.31
CA ALA A 439 56.73 -24.89 -26.34
C ALA A 439 57.99 -25.41 -27.04
N LYS A 440 59.15 -25.19 -26.42
CA LYS A 440 60.45 -25.72 -26.84
C LYS A 440 61.16 -26.30 -25.62
N ALA A 441 61.59 -27.56 -25.70
CA ALA A 441 62.22 -28.29 -24.58
C ALA A 441 61.41 -28.19 -23.26
N GLY A 442 60.10 -28.41 -23.32
CA GLY A 442 59.20 -28.37 -22.16
C GLY A 442 58.89 -26.98 -21.59
N LYS A 443 59.39 -25.89 -22.19
CA LYS A 443 59.15 -24.51 -21.75
C LYS A 443 58.31 -23.75 -22.76
N ALA A 444 57.30 -23.02 -22.28
CA ALA A 444 56.47 -22.17 -23.13
C ALA A 444 57.27 -21.01 -23.76
N GLN A 445 56.89 -20.63 -24.97
CA GLN A 445 57.43 -19.50 -25.74
C GLN A 445 56.35 -18.49 -26.15
N GLY A 446 55.10 -18.94 -26.27
CA GLY A 446 53.95 -18.08 -26.58
C GLY A 446 52.65 -18.87 -26.71
N VAL A 447 51.55 -18.15 -26.92
CA VAL A 447 50.21 -18.69 -27.15
C VAL A 447 49.72 -18.23 -28.52
N GLU A 448 49.42 -19.17 -29.41
CA GLU A 448 48.78 -18.89 -30.70
C GLU A 448 47.28 -18.71 -30.49
N CYS A 449 46.74 -17.58 -30.94
CA CYS A 449 45.36 -17.14 -30.74
C CYS A 449 44.69 -16.79 -32.08
N VAL A 450 43.36 -16.80 -32.10
CA VAL A 450 42.52 -16.20 -33.17
C VAL A 450 41.63 -15.13 -32.57
N ARG A 451 41.21 -14.13 -33.37
CA ARG A 451 40.16 -13.21 -32.93
C ARG A 451 38.78 -13.86 -33.09
N VAL A 452 37.90 -13.61 -32.12
CA VAL A 452 36.52 -14.10 -32.08
C VAL A 452 35.54 -12.96 -31.82
N GLU A 453 34.36 -13.10 -32.39
CA GLU A 453 33.19 -12.26 -32.11
C GLU A 453 32.12 -13.12 -31.41
N ARG A 454 31.47 -12.59 -30.38
CA ARG A 454 30.35 -13.26 -29.69
C ARG A 454 29.03 -12.76 -30.26
N ARG A 455 28.21 -13.66 -30.81
CA ARG A 455 26.89 -13.36 -31.36
C ARG A 455 25.89 -14.44 -30.98
N ASP A 456 24.75 -14.05 -30.45
CA ASP A 456 23.67 -14.96 -30.00
C ASP A 456 24.19 -16.07 -29.06
N GLY A 457 25.08 -15.68 -28.14
CA GLY A 457 25.77 -16.57 -27.19
C GLY A 457 26.91 -17.40 -27.78
N ARG A 458 27.01 -17.56 -29.10
CA ARG A 458 28.02 -18.37 -29.79
C ARG A 458 29.27 -17.55 -30.14
N LEU A 459 30.44 -18.19 -30.05
CA LEU A 459 31.71 -17.61 -30.51
C LEU A 459 31.91 -17.92 -32.00
N LYS A 460 32.29 -16.91 -32.79
CA LYS A 460 32.59 -17.02 -34.21
C LYS A 460 34.01 -16.55 -34.48
N GLU A 461 34.84 -17.42 -35.07
CA GLU A 461 36.22 -17.08 -35.44
C GLU A 461 36.28 -16.15 -36.66
N LEU A 462 37.13 -15.12 -36.58
CA LEU A 462 37.41 -14.22 -37.69
C LEU A 462 38.49 -14.84 -38.58
N ARG A 463 38.17 -15.08 -39.86
CA ARG A 463 39.12 -15.67 -40.83
C ARG A 463 40.35 -14.77 -41.01
N GLY A 464 41.53 -15.37 -41.10
CA GLY A 464 42.81 -14.65 -41.24
C GLY A 464 43.36 -14.00 -39.97
N SER A 465 42.64 -14.06 -38.84
CA SER A 465 43.00 -13.34 -37.61
C SER A 465 43.98 -14.06 -36.66
N ARG A 466 44.84 -14.96 -37.16
CA ARG A 466 45.82 -15.67 -36.32
C ARG A 466 46.91 -14.71 -35.85
N PHE A 467 47.22 -14.72 -34.56
CA PHE A 467 48.30 -13.94 -33.95
C PHE A 467 48.94 -14.71 -32.79
N GLU A 468 50.11 -14.26 -32.34
CA GLU A 468 50.86 -14.89 -31.24
C GLU A 468 51.05 -13.92 -30.07
N VAL A 469 50.80 -14.40 -28.86
CA VAL A 469 51.07 -13.71 -27.59
C VAL A 469 52.34 -14.31 -26.99
N ALA A 470 53.46 -13.62 -27.11
CA ALA A 470 54.77 -14.11 -26.65
C ALA A 470 54.87 -14.13 -25.11
N ALA A 471 55.13 -15.29 -24.54
CA ALA A 471 55.19 -15.50 -23.09
C ALA A 471 56.08 -16.69 -22.72
N THR A 472 56.89 -16.54 -21.67
CA THR A 472 57.82 -17.57 -21.19
C THR A 472 57.31 -18.31 -19.94
N THR A 473 56.22 -17.83 -19.36
CA THR A 473 55.32 -18.60 -18.48
C THR A 473 53.93 -18.51 -19.06
N VAL A 474 53.24 -19.63 -19.22
CA VAL A 474 51.81 -19.65 -19.56
C VAL A 474 51.07 -20.31 -18.40
N VAL A 475 49.95 -19.73 -17.98
CA VAL A 475 49.09 -20.29 -16.94
C VAL A 475 47.70 -20.55 -17.53
N LEU A 476 47.19 -21.77 -17.37
CA LEU A 476 45.82 -22.14 -17.72
C LEU A 476 44.95 -22.00 -16.47
N ALA A 477 44.04 -21.02 -16.48
CA ALA A 477 43.05 -20.80 -15.43
C ALA A 477 41.67 -21.30 -15.91
N THR A 478 41.56 -22.62 -16.06
CA THR A 478 40.33 -23.31 -16.48
C THR A 478 39.38 -23.57 -15.31
N ALA A 479 38.09 -23.73 -15.60
CA ALA A 479 37.13 -24.25 -14.62
C ALA A 479 37.53 -25.65 -14.16
N GLY A 480 37.47 -25.90 -12.85
CA GLY A 480 37.74 -27.22 -12.27
C GLY A 480 36.51 -28.14 -12.30
N LEU A 481 36.74 -29.42 -11.99
CA LEU A 481 35.74 -30.47 -11.77
C LEU A 481 35.78 -30.97 -10.32
N PRO A 482 34.69 -31.60 -9.81
CA PRO A 482 34.72 -32.24 -8.50
C PRO A 482 35.63 -33.47 -8.53
N ARG A 483 36.46 -33.58 -7.49
CA ARG A 483 37.25 -34.78 -7.19
C ARG A 483 36.42 -35.66 -6.24
N LEU A 484 36.28 -36.95 -6.58
CA LEU A 484 35.38 -37.89 -5.89
C LEU A 484 36.09 -39.13 -5.34
N GLY A 485 37.43 -39.19 -5.43
CA GLY A 485 38.21 -40.39 -5.07
C GLY A 485 37.70 -41.65 -5.78
N ASP A 486 37.69 -42.76 -5.06
CA ASP A 486 37.19 -44.05 -5.55
C ASP A 486 35.65 -44.13 -5.63
N LEU A 487 34.92 -43.12 -5.13
CA LEU A 487 33.46 -43.04 -5.19
C LEU A 487 32.92 -42.54 -6.55
N ALA A 488 33.78 -42.36 -7.55
CA ALA A 488 33.42 -41.83 -8.87
C ALA A 488 32.33 -42.66 -9.60
N GLU A 489 32.22 -43.96 -9.33
CA GLU A 489 31.16 -44.83 -9.87
C GLU A 489 29.87 -44.78 -9.04
N GLN A 490 29.98 -44.52 -7.73
CA GLN A 490 28.85 -44.49 -6.79
C GLN A 490 28.14 -43.12 -6.77
N MET A 491 28.87 -42.05 -7.11
CA MET A 491 28.35 -40.69 -7.20
C MET A 491 28.26 -40.25 -8.68
N PRO A 492 27.11 -40.46 -9.34
CA PRO A 492 26.99 -40.22 -10.79
C PRO A 492 27.25 -38.76 -11.16
N ARG A 493 27.90 -38.59 -12.31
CA ARG A 493 28.18 -37.28 -12.91
C ARG A 493 27.18 -36.93 -14.01
N ASP A 494 26.94 -35.65 -14.24
CA ASP A 494 26.21 -35.13 -15.39
C ASP A 494 27.09 -35.06 -16.66
N GLU A 495 26.50 -34.66 -17.79
CA GLU A 495 27.20 -34.50 -19.08
C GLU A 495 28.39 -33.52 -19.02
N GLY A 496 28.44 -32.64 -18.01
CA GLY A 496 29.53 -31.69 -17.76
C GLY A 496 30.59 -32.19 -16.76
N GLY A 497 30.48 -33.43 -16.27
CA GLY A 497 31.40 -34.01 -15.29
C GLY A 497 31.16 -33.54 -13.84
N ARG A 498 30.05 -32.86 -13.56
CA ARG A 498 29.64 -32.36 -12.24
C ARG A 498 28.80 -33.40 -11.51
N LEU A 499 28.66 -33.33 -10.19
CA LEU A 499 27.79 -34.22 -9.43
C LEU A 499 26.32 -34.07 -9.84
N ALA A 500 25.66 -35.19 -10.14
CA ALA A 500 24.24 -35.22 -10.47
C ALA A 500 23.38 -35.09 -9.20
N ALA A 501 22.79 -33.90 -9.01
CA ALA A 501 21.88 -33.59 -7.91
C ALA A 501 20.77 -32.64 -8.36
N ASN A 502 19.67 -32.59 -7.61
CA ASN A 502 18.59 -31.63 -7.85
C ASN A 502 19.09 -30.19 -7.61
N PRO A 503 18.88 -29.23 -8.55
CA PRO A 503 19.45 -27.88 -8.45
C PRO A 503 18.85 -27.01 -7.33
N HIS A 504 17.69 -27.40 -6.79
CA HIS A 504 16.97 -26.66 -5.75
C HIS A 504 17.16 -27.26 -4.36
N THR A 505 17.06 -28.59 -4.24
CA THR A 505 17.16 -29.30 -2.95
C THR A 505 18.55 -29.85 -2.67
N GLY A 506 19.43 -29.93 -3.67
CA GLY A 506 20.71 -30.64 -3.57
C GLY A 506 20.57 -32.16 -3.47
N ARG A 507 19.34 -32.71 -3.50
CA ARG A 507 19.10 -34.16 -3.31
C ARG A 507 19.74 -34.98 -4.43
N THR A 508 20.50 -36.01 -4.07
CA THR A 508 21.14 -36.93 -5.03
C THR A 508 20.22 -38.13 -5.33
N ALA A 509 20.74 -39.11 -6.09
CA ALA A 509 20.07 -40.41 -6.27
C ALA A 509 20.08 -41.26 -4.99
N SER A 510 21.10 -41.11 -4.14
CA SER A 510 21.25 -41.86 -2.88
C SER A 510 20.44 -41.21 -1.76
N GLU A 511 19.71 -42.02 -1.00
CA GLU A 511 18.87 -41.55 0.11
C GLU A 511 19.74 -41.02 1.27
N GLY A 512 19.28 -39.95 1.93
CA GLY A 512 20.06 -39.22 2.95
C GLY A 512 21.29 -38.44 2.43
N VAL A 513 21.67 -38.59 1.15
CA VAL A 513 22.83 -37.92 0.55
C VAL A 513 22.42 -36.74 -0.33
N PHE A 514 22.98 -35.59 -0.02
CA PHE A 514 22.77 -34.32 -0.70
C PHE A 514 24.10 -33.78 -1.22
N ALA A 515 24.08 -32.89 -2.20
CA ALA A 515 25.27 -32.24 -2.74
C ALA A 515 25.04 -30.74 -2.99
N ALA A 516 26.09 -29.93 -2.83
CA ALA A 516 26.00 -28.46 -2.89
C ALA A 516 27.23 -27.79 -3.52
N GLY A 517 27.03 -26.55 -3.98
CA GLY A 517 28.09 -25.66 -4.47
C GLY A 517 28.65 -26.03 -5.83
N ASP A 518 29.89 -25.61 -6.08
CA ASP A 518 30.58 -25.74 -7.37
C ASP A 518 30.69 -27.19 -7.87
N ALA A 519 30.61 -28.19 -6.96
CA ALA A 519 30.59 -29.60 -7.33
C ALA A 519 29.34 -30.00 -8.13
N VAL A 520 28.20 -29.32 -7.91
CA VAL A 520 26.92 -29.56 -8.60
C VAL A 520 26.71 -28.52 -9.72
N THR A 521 26.91 -27.24 -9.44
CA THR A 521 26.63 -26.18 -10.41
C THR A 521 27.73 -25.96 -11.45
N GLY A 522 28.94 -26.44 -11.16
CA GLY A 522 30.18 -25.94 -11.75
C GLY A 522 30.63 -24.63 -11.08
N PRO A 523 31.92 -24.27 -11.19
CA PRO A 523 32.47 -23.08 -10.54
C PRO A 523 31.83 -21.79 -11.07
N ARG A 524 31.18 -21.04 -10.17
CA ARG A 524 30.60 -19.72 -10.47
C ARG A 524 31.28 -18.62 -9.66
N SER A 525 30.65 -18.20 -8.57
CA SER A 525 31.18 -17.21 -7.63
C SER A 525 30.73 -17.58 -6.22
N VAL A 526 31.49 -17.17 -5.20
CA VAL A 526 31.30 -17.60 -3.81
C VAL A 526 29.87 -17.41 -3.31
N ILE A 527 29.20 -16.32 -3.71
CA ILE A 527 27.79 -16.05 -3.36
C ILE A 527 26.82 -17.13 -3.88
N HIS A 528 27.07 -17.72 -5.05
CA HIS A 528 26.26 -18.83 -5.57
C HIS A 528 26.53 -20.13 -4.80
N ALA A 529 27.78 -20.37 -4.39
CA ALA A 529 28.12 -21.51 -3.55
C ALA A 529 27.46 -21.40 -2.17
N VAL A 530 27.47 -20.21 -1.56
CA VAL A 530 26.74 -19.93 -0.30
C VAL A 530 25.23 -20.13 -0.46
N ALA A 531 24.62 -19.64 -1.55
CA ALA A 531 23.20 -19.85 -1.85
C ALA A 531 22.83 -21.33 -2.01
N SER A 532 23.66 -22.10 -2.74
CA SER A 532 23.46 -23.54 -2.89
C SER A 532 23.59 -24.28 -1.56
N GLY A 533 24.57 -23.90 -0.71
CA GLY A 533 24.72 -24.41 0.64
C GLY A 533 23.48 -24.16 1.51
N LYS A 534 22.94 -22.92 1.49
CA LYS A 534 21.71 -22.56 2.19
C LYS A 534 20.54 -23.42 1.75
N ARG A 535 20.26 -23.49 0.45
CA ARG A 535 19.13 -24.26 -0.09
C ARG A 535 19.22 -25.75 0.24
N THR A 536 20.43 -26.31 0.18
CA THR A 536 20.66 -27.71 0.55
C THR A 536 20.41 -27.94 2.03
N ALA A 537 20.87 -27.05 2.92
CA ALA A 537 20.58 -27.13 4.36
C ALA A 537 19.07 -27.03 4.68
N LEU A 538 18.33 -26.15 3.98
CA LEU A 538 16.87 -26.06 4.10
C LEU A 538 16.18 -27.39 3.71
N ALA A 539 16.63 -28.03 2.63
CA ALA A 539 16.08 -29.31 2.18
C ALA A 539 16.44 -30.47 3.12
N VAL A 540 17.68 -30.51 3.64
CA VAL A 540 18.14 -31.51 4.61
C VAL A 540 17.32 -31.43 5.91
N ASP A 541 17.15 -30.22 6.47
CA ASP A 541 16.32 -30.01 7.67
C ASP A 541 14.88 -30.50 7.48
N ALA A 542 14.26 -30.11 6.37
CA ALA A 542 12.90 -30.54 6.03
C ALA A 542 12.79 -32.06 5.90
N TRP A 543 13.76 -32.70 5.24
CA TRP A 543 13.79 -34.17 5.11
C TRP A 543 13.97 -34.87 6.46
N LEU A 544 14.88 -34.38 7.32
CA LEU A 544 15.08 -34.90 8.68
C LEU A 544 13.84 -34.73 9.60
N ARG A 545 13.00 -33.72 9.31
CA ARG A 545 11.68 -33.49 9.92
C ARG A 545 10.54 -34.29 9.27
N GLY A 546 10.81 -35.06 8.21
CA GLY A 546 9.84 -35.93 7.54
C GLY A 546 9.06 -35.29 6.40
N GLU A 547 9.47 -34.15 5.85
CA GLU A 547 8.85 -33.57 4.66
C GLU A 547 9.17 -34.37 3.38
N ASP A 548 8.14 -34.59 2.55
CA ASP A 548 8.30 -35.19 1.22
C ASP A 548 8.93 -34.19 0.23
N LEU A 549 10.27 -34.24 0.14
CA LEU A 549 11.03 -33.45 -0.82
C LEU A 549 10.64 -33.73 -2.28
N LYS A 550 10.20 -34.94 -2.66
CA LYS A 550 9.78 -35.23 -4.05
C LYS A 550 8.52 -34.44 -4.40
N LYS A 551 7.61 -34.27 -3.43
CA LYS A 551 6.42 -33.40 -3.55
C LYS A 551 6.77 -31.91 -3.52
N VAL A 552 7.84 -31.49 -2.84
CA VAL A 552 8.37 -30.12 -2.90
C VAL A 552 8.97 -29.84 -4.28
N GLU A 553 9.89 -30.70 -4.75
CA GLU A 553 10.53 -30.62 -6.07
C GLU A 553 9.51 -30.56 -7.21
N LYS A 554 8.45 -31.39 -7.17
CA LYS A 554 7.38 -31.38 -8.17
C LYS A 554 6.55 -30.08 -8.16
N ARG A 555 6.38 -29.45 -7.00
CA ARG A 555 5.71 -28.14 -6.88
C ARG A 555 6.60 -27.00 -7.36
N LEU A 556 7.89 -27.02 -7.05
CA LEU A 556 8.89 -26.07 -7.55
C LEU A 556 8.97 -26.12 -9.08
N ALA A 557 9.12 -27.31 -9.68
CA ALA A 557 9.18 -27.45 -11.14
C ALA A 557 7.91 -26.95 -11.84
N ARG A 558 6.72 -27.15 -11.25
CA ARG A 558 5.47 -26.53 -11.75
C ARG A 558 5.55 -25.01 -11.63
N TYR A 559 5.89 -24.48 -10.46
CA TYR A 559 5.96 -23.04 -10.20
C TYR A 559 6.91 -22.31 -11.16
N GLU A 560 8.11 -22.84 -11.39
CA GLU A 560 9.08 -22.25 -12.32
C GLU A 560 8.59 -22.22 -13.78
N SER A 561 7.72 -23.16 -14.17
CA SER A 561 7.10 -23.19 -15.50
C SER A 561 5.95 -22.18 -15.67
N LEU A 562 5.43 -21.60 -14.58
CA LEU A 562 4.34 -20.63 -14.64
C LEU A 562 4.82 -19.22 -15.05
N PRO A 563 3.96 -18.44 -15.74
CA PRO A 563 4.17 -17.00 -15.87
C PRO A 563 4.21 -16.29 -14.50
N TYR A 564 4.93 -15.18 -14.39
CA TYR A 564 5.14 -14.44 -13.13
C TYR A 564 3.86 -14.13 -12.32
N LEU A 565 2.75 -13.78 -12.98
CA LEU A 565 1.49 -13.51 -12.27
C LEU A 565 0.84 -14.76 -11.69
N ASP A 566 1.05 -15.91 -12.32
CA ASP A 566 0.54 -17.18 -11.82
C ASP A 566 1.48 -17.74 -10.75
N GLN A 567 2.79 -17.46 -10.84
CA GLN A 567 3.73 -17.62 -9.72
C GLN A 567 3.29 -16.82 -8.49
N LEU A 568 2.88 -15.55 -8.62
CA LEU A 568 2.36 -14.77 -7.48
C LEU A 568 1.11 -15.40 -6.85
N LYS A 569 0.18 -15.95 -7.65
CA LYS A 569 -1.04 -16.60 -7.14
C LYS A 569 -0.75 -17.95 -6.48
N GLU A 570 0.14 -18.74 -7.06
CA GLU A 570 0.45 -20.11 -6.64
C GLU A 570 1.57 -20.16 -5.59
N ALA A 571 2.16 -19.01 -5.24
CA ALA A 571 3.15 -18.85 -4.17
C ALA A 571 2.70 -19.51 -2.85
N ALA A 572 1.43 -19.33 -2.45
CA ALA A 572 0.89 -19.97 -1.25
C ALA A 572 0.87 -21.51 -1.33
N ALA A 573 0.68 -22.08 -2.53
CA ALA A 573 0.62 -23.54 -2.73
C ALA A 573 2.00 -24.23 -2.65
N LEU A 574 3.10 -23.47 -2.75
CA LEU A 574 4.45 -23.96 -2.46
C LEU A 574 4.64 -24.31 -0.97
N GLY A 575 3.93 -23.63 -0.07
CA GLY A 575 4.16 -23.67 1.37
C GLY A 575 5.50 -23.04 1.79
N PRO A 576 5.79 -22.95 3.10
CA PRO A 576 6.92 -22.17 3.62
C PRO A 576 8.29 -22.60 3.09
N LEU A 577 8.58 -23.90 3.05
CA LEU A 577 9.82 -24.44 2.49
C LEU A 577 9.93 -24.17 0.99
N GLY A 578 8.86 -24.44 0.24
CA GLY A 578 8.86 -24.21 -1.21
C GLY A 578 9.09 -22.75 -1.56
N LEU A 579 8.55 -21.80 -0.79
CA LEU A 579 8.83 -20.37 -0.96
C LEU A 579 10.31 -20.01 -0.74
N ARG A 580 10.98 -20.61 0.24
CA ARG A 580 12.41 -20.39 0.50
C ARG A 580 13.35 -21.06 -0.51
N LEU A 581 12.86 -22.05 -1.26
CA LEU A 581 13.60 -22.75 -2.30
C LEU A 581 13.32 -22.21 -3.72
N ALA A 582 12.23 -21.47 -3.92
CA ALA A 582 11.82 -20.99 -5.22
C ALA A 582 12.61 -19.75 -5.68
N GLU A 583 13.33 -19.87 -6.79
CA GLU A 583 13.86 -18.71 -7.52
C GLU A 583 12.75 -18.10 -8.41
N ARG A 584 12.25 -16.91 -8.08
CA ARG A 584 11.32 -16.17 -8.96
C ARG A 584 12.08 -15.25 -9.90
N ARG A 585 11.78 -15.31 -11.20
CA ARG A 585 12.20 -14.27 -12.15
C ARG A 585 11.36 -13.01 -11.92
N PRO A 586 11.93 -11.89 -11.44
CA PRO A 586 11.18 -10.68 -11.17
C PRO A 586 10.70 -10.02 -12.47
N VAL A 587 9.52 -9.40 -12.45
CA VAL A 587 9.07 -8.54 -13.56
C VAL A 587 9.26 -7.08 -13.18
N TRP A 588 10.21 -6.43 -13.85
CA TRP A 588 10.52 -5.02 -13.65
C TRP A 588 9.55 -4.13 -14.41
N LEU A 589 8.59 -3.53 -13.70
CA LEU A 589 7.87 -2.36 -14.21
C LEU A 589 8.80 -1.14 -14.08
N LYS A 590 9.46 -0.74 -15.19
CA LYS A 590 10.40 0.38 -15.19
C LYS A 590 9.66 1.72 -15.04
N MET A 591 9.61 2.21 -13.80
CA MET A 591 9.06 3.51 -13.41
C MET A 591 10.19 4.52 -13.13
N GLY A 592 9.90 5.82 -13.27
CA GLY A 592 10.87 6.90 -13.06
C GLY A 592 11.13 7.14 -11.59
N SER A 593 12.31 7.68 -11.23
CA SER A 593 12.65 7.99 -9.83
C SER A 593 12.98 9.46 -9.63
N ALA A 594 12.40 10.07 -8.60
CA ALA A 594 12.73 11.42 -8.13
C ALA A 594 13.57 11.37 -6.84
N ALA A 595 14.89 11.55 -6.96
CA ALA A 595 15.77 11.80 -5.83
C ALA A 595 16.85 12.82 -6.18
N GLU A 596 17.38 13.51 -5.17
CA GLU A 596 18.49 14.45 -5.36
C GLU A 596 19.79 13.69 -5.65
N PRO A 597 20.56 14.08 -6.69
CA PRO A 597 21.87 13.51 -6.94
C PRO A 597 22.85 13.72 -5.76
N ARG A 598 23.55 12.66 -5.36
CA ARG A 598 24.55 12.65 -4.27
C ARG A 598 25.72 11.74 -4.68
N PRO A 599 26.98 12.16 -4.45
CA PRO A 599 28.15 11.37 -4.82
C PRO A 599 28.19 10.05 -4.05
N ARG A 600 28.60 8.96 -4.72
CA ARG A 600 28.79 7.65 -4.09
C ARG A 600 30.00 7.65 -3.17
N ALA A 601 29.90 6.96 -2.03
CA ALA A 601 31.05 6.72 -1.18
C ALA A 601 32.13 5.91 -1.93
N LYS A 602 33.34 6.47 -1.97
CA LYS A 602 34.50 5.81 -2.58
C LYS A 602 35.20 4.94 -1.54
N MET A 603 35.32 3.64 -1.84
CA MET A 603 36.08 2.71 -1.02
C MET A 603 37.55 3.19 -0.90
N PRO A 604 38.08 3.42 0.31
CA PRO A 604 39.49 3.74 0.50
C PRO A 604 40.37 2.56 0.05
N THR A 605 41.34 2.84 -0.84
CA THR A 605 42.26 1.81 -1.34
C THR A 605 43.72 2.15 -1.06
N VAL A 606 44.56 1.12 -1.04
CA VAL A 606 46.02 1.28 -1.04
C VAL A 606 46.48 1.70 -2.45
N GLY A 607 47.47 2.59 -2.54
CA GLY A 607 48.00 3.05 -3.84
C GLY A 607 48.77 1.96 -4.62
N PRO A 608 48.72 1.93 -5.97
CA PRO A 608 49.24 0.82 -6.77
C PRO A 608 50.70 0.40 -6.50
N ARG A 609 51.60 1.34 -6.20
CA ARG A 609 53.00 1.02 -5.84
C ARG A 609 53.06 0.13 -4.59
N LYS A 610 52.36 0.50 -3.52
CA LYS A 610 52.30 -0.28 -2.27
C LYS A 610 51.60 -1.62 -2.45
N ARG A 611 50.59 -1.71 -3.33
CA ARG A 611 49.95 -3.00 -3.68
C ARG A 611 50.92 -4.03 -4.29
N LEU A 612 52.03 -3.58 -4.88
CA LEU A 612 53.04 -4.44 -5.51
C LEU A 612 54.22 -4.76 -4.59
N GLU A 613 54.30 -4.17 -3.39
CA GLU A 613 55.41 -4.37 -2.44
C GLU A 613 55.32 -5.72 -1.70
N ALA A 614 54.11 -6.26 -1.49
CA ALA A 614 53.91 -7.58 -0.87
C ALA A 614 52.59 -8.27 -1.32
N LEU A 615 52.37 -9.51 -0.88
CA LEU A 615 51.24 -10.37 -1.28
C LEU A 615 50.03 -10.29 -0.33
N ASP A 616 50.23 -9.72 0.85
CA ASP A 616 49.33 -9.64 2.01
C ASP A 616 48.70 -8.25 2.22
N VAL A 617 49.12 -7.24 1.45
CA VAL A 617 48.55 -5.89 1.50
C VAL A 617 47.13 -5.87 0.96
N GLU A 618 46.12 -5.89 1.86
CA GLU A 618 44.71 -5.75 1.52
C GLU A 618 44.47 -4.46 0.71
N VAL A 619 43.84 -4.61 -0.46
CA VAL A 619 43.70 -3.50 -1.43
C VAL A 619 42.65 -2.47 -1.02
N GLU A 620 41.53 -2.91 -0.45
CA GLU A 620 40.40 -2.08 -0.01
C GLU A 620 40.31 -2.10 1.52
N LYS A 621 40.21 -0.94 2.18
CA LYS A 621 40.29 -0.82 3.64
C LYS A 621 38.95 -0.86 4.39
N GLY A 622 37.83 -0.94 3.67
CA GLY A 622 36.49 -0.77 4.25
C GLY A 622 36.08 0.70 4.39
N LEU A 623 34.78 0.94 4.63
CA LEU A 623 34.24 2.26 4.95
C LEU A 623 34.24 2.48 6.47
N SER A 624 34.41 3.72 6.93
CA SER A 624 34.04 4.07 8.31
C SER A 624 32.53 4.03 8.48
N LEU A 625 32.04 3.82 9.71
CA LEU A 625 30.59 3.75 9.99
C LEU A 625 29.86 5.01 9.49
N ALA A 626 30.41 6.21 9.72
CA ALA A 626 29.85 7.47 9.22
C ALA A 626 29.80 7.56 7.68
N ALA A 627 30.79 7.00 6.97
CA ALA A 627 30.77 6.95 5.51
C ALA A 627 29.77 5.91 4.99
N ALA A 628 29.57 4.81 5.73
CA ALA A 628 28.55 3.81 5.43
C ALA A 628 27.13 4.38 5.67
N GLN A 629 26.89 5.09 6.77
CA GLN A 629 25.64 5.82 7.05
C GLN A 629 25.29 6.81 5.92
N ALA A 630 26.25 7.63 5.50
CA ALA A 630 26.05 8.62 4.44
C ALA A 630 25.72 7.99 3.07
N GLU A 631 26.32 6.85 2.76
CA GLU A 631 26.03 6.06 1.55
C GLU A 631 24.69 5.30 1.65
N ALA A 632 24.38 4.76 2.83
CA ALA A 632 23.10 4.11 3.11
C ALA A 632 21.92 5.08 2.95
N ALA A 633 22.08 6.33 3.42
CA ALA A 633 21.12 7.42 3.24
C ALA A 633 20.93 7.89 1.77
N ARG A 634 21.64 7.32 0.78
CA ARG A 634 21.34 7.47 -0.65
C ARG A 634 20.32 6.44 -1.15
N CYS A 635 20.04 5.39 -0.39
CA CYS A 635 19.11 4.33 -0.78
C CYS A 635 17.71 4.89 -1.05
N LEU A 636 17.06 4.36 -2.09
CA LEU A 636 15.71 4.78 -2.51
C LEU A 636 14.59 3.97 -1.82
N GLN A 637 14.93 3.01 -0.95
CA GLN A 637 13.99 2.12 -0.26
C GLN A 637 12.89 1.55 -1.20
N CYS A 638 13.33 0.85 -2.24
CA CYS A 638 12.52 0.41 -3.39
C CYS A 638 11.57 -0.77 -3.09
N GLU A 639 10.80 -0.69 -2.02
CA GLU A 639 9.83 -1.71 -1.62
C GLU A 639 8.39 -1.19 -1.69
N CYS A 640 7.50 -1.96 -2.28
CA CYS A 640 6.06 -1.67 -2.31
C CYS A 640 5.33 -2.54 -1.27
N PRO A 641 4.68 -1.95 -0.24
CA PRO A 641 3.90 -2.70 0.75
C PRO A 641 2.62 -3.32 0.16
N ALA A 642 2.28 -3.02 -1.10
CA ALA A 642 1.19 -3.64 -1.85
C ALA A 642 1.69 -4.60 -2.95
N LEU A 643 2.93 -5.09 -2.85
CA LEU A 643 3.45 -6.14 -3.74
C LEU A 643 2.51 -7.36 -3.75
N GLY A 644 2.06 -7.77 -4.93
CA GLY A 644 1.17 -8.93 -5.12
C GLY A 644 -0.32 -8.58 -5.03
N GLU A 645 -0.69 -7.57 -4.23
CA GLU A 645 -2.08 -7.10 -4.07
C GLU A 645 -2.42 -5.89 -4.98
N CYS A 646 -1.41 -5.16 -5.46
CA CYS A 646 -1.57 -3.97 -6.28
C CYS A 646 -2.26 -4.27 -7.63
N GLU A 647 -3.44 -3.70 -7.83
CA GLU A 647 -4.20 -3.87 -9.08
C GLU A 647 -3.44 -3.30 -10.30
N LEU A 648 -2.70 -2.21 -10.12
CA LEU A 648 -1.90 -1.60 -11.19
C LEU A 648 -0.72 -2.50 -11.60
N GLN A 649 -0.01 -3.10 -10.63
CA GLN A 649 1.05 -4.06 -10.89
C GLN A 649 0.51 -5.24 -11.72
N ARG A 650 -0.59 -5.85 -11.25
CA ARG A 650 -1.23 -6.96 -11.95
C ARG A 650 -1.56 -6.59 -13.40
N LEU A 651 -2.21 -5.44 -13.62
CA LEU A 651 -2.60 -5.01 -14.96
C LEU A 651 -1.40 -4.70 -15.86
N GLY A 652 -0.32 -4.12 -15.31
CA GLY A 652 0.92 -3.86 -16.04
C GLY A 652 1.51 -5.15 -16.61
N VAL A 653 1.63 -6.20 -15.79
CA VAL A 653 2.17 -7.48 -16.24
C VAL A 653 1.19 -8.24 -17.16
N GLU A 654 -0.13 -8.16 -16.93
CA GLU A 654 -1.13 -8.78 -17.83
C GLU A 654 -1.09 -8.21 -19.26
N HIS A 655 -0.68 -6.96 -19.41
CA HIS A 655 -0.50 -6.30 -20.71
C HIS A 655 0.95 -6.36 -21.22
N GLY A 656 1.82 -7.14 -20.59
CA GLY A 656 3.21 -7.33 -21.03
C GLY A 656 4.10 -6.08 -20.93
N ILE A 657 3.73 -5.11 -20.09
CA ILE A 657 4.50 -3.89 -19.92
C ILE A 657 5.74 -4.25 -19.09
N THR A 658 6.92 -4.26 -19.72
CA THR A 658 8.23 -4.41 -19.06
C THR A 658 9.09 -3.15 -19.20
N GLU A 659 8.79 -2.32 -20.20
CA GLU A 659 9.41 -1.02 -20.43
C GLU A 659 8.33 0.05 -20.62
N ASN A 660 8.67 1.29 -20.32
CA ASN A 660 7.77 2.44 -20.46
C ASN A 660 8.51 3.63 -21.08
N GLU A 661 8.27 3.85 -22.36
CA GLU A 661 8.87 4.92 -23.16
C GLU A 661 8.50 6.34 -22.70
N LEU A 662 7.45 6.49 -21.88
CA LEU A 662 7.06 7.77 -21.28
C LEU A 662 7.95 8.16 -20.09
N VAL A 663 8.74 7.21 -19.56
CA VAL A 663 9.71 7.42 -18.48
C VAL A 663 11.07 7.82 -19.07
N VAL A 664 11.22 9.11 -19.37
CA VAL A 664 12.51 9.69 -19.78
C VAL A 664 13.29 10.26 -18.58
N PRO A 665 14.62 10.09 -18.52
CA PRO A 665 15.45 10.69 -17.48
C PRO A 665 15.28 12.21 -17.39
N GLY A 666 15.10 12.73 -16.18
CA GLY A 666 14.90 14.16 -15.92
C GLY A 666 13.46 14.67 -16.06
N ASN A 667 12.48 13.83 -16.44
CA ASN A 667 11.07 14.22 -16.31
C ASN A 667 10.69 14.36 -14.83
N ARG A 668 9.82 15.32 -14.53
CA ARG A 668 9.25 15.49 -13.19
C ARG A 668 8.19 14.41 -12.95
N VAL A 669 8.61 13.30 -12.35
CA VAL A 669 7.69 12.47 -11.58
C VAL A 669 7.21 13.29 -10.38
N ARG A 670 5.94 13.19 -10.01
CA ARG A 670 5.44 13.78 -8.78
C ARG A 670 6.26 13.27 -7.58
N ARG A 671 6.71 14.19 -6.73
CA ARG A 671 7.41 13.88 -5.47
C ARG A 671 6.70 14.55 -4.30
N VAL A 672 6.31 13.76 -3.31
CA VAL A 672 5.54 14.13 -2.12
C VAL A 672 6.04 13.26 -0.99
N GLU A 673 6.63 13.90 0.02
CA GLU A 673 7.13 13.19 1.20
C GLU A 673 6.02 12.30 1.81
N PRO A 674 6.30 10.99 2.03
CA PRO A 674 5.35 10.11 2.68
C PRO A 674 5.00 10.63 4.07
N GLN A 675 3.69 10.70 4.35
CA GLN A 675 3.14 11.15 5.62
C GLN A 675 2.81 9.95 6.50
N HIS A 676 3.29 10.01 7.74
CA HIS A 676 3.23 8.91 8.73
C HIS A 676 2.56 9.35 10.04
N GLU A 677 2.25 10.64 10.17
CA GLU A 677 1.81 11.30 11.40
C GLU A 677 0.37 10.94 11.79
N HIS A 678 -0.47 10.54 10.83
CA HIS A 678 -1.83 10.11 11.14
C HIS A 678 -1.79 8.73 11.81
N PRO A 679 -2.31 8.58 13.05
CA PRO A 679 -2.05 7.40 13.87
C PRO A 679 -2.32 6.05 13.19
N PHE A 680 -3.31 5.95 12.31
CA PHE A 680 -3.79 4.69 11.73
C PHE A 680 -3.46 4.50 10.25
N ILE A 681 -3.02 5.54 9.52
CA ILE A 681 -2.99 5.55 8.05
C ILE A 681 -1.71 6.20 7.54
N ARG A 682 -0.89 5.40 6.88
CA ARG A 682 0.26 5.83 6.09
C ARG A 682 -0.23 6.38 4.75
N ARG A 683 0.21 7.59 4.39
CA ARG A 683 -0.05 8.18 3.07
C ARG A 683 1.26 8.28 2.29
N ASP A 684 1.36 7.56 1.19
CA ASP A 684 2.51 7.57 0.30
C ASP A 684 2.02 7.99 -1.09
N MET A 685 1.96 9.30 -1.31
CA MET A 685 1.19 9.85 -2.42
C MET A 685 1.96 9.87 -3.75
N ASP A 686 3.24 9.51 -3.74
CA ASP A 686 4.04 9.22 -4.95
C ASP A 686 3.62 7.89 -5.59
N ARG A 687 2.97 7.01 -4.80
CA ARG A 687 2.31 5.81 -5.29
C ARG A 687 0.88 6.07 -5.83
N CYS A 688 0.39 7.31 -5.82
CA CYS A 688 -1.02 7.62 -6.09
C CYS A 688 -1.32 7.96 -7.57
N ILE A 689 -1.96 7.03 -8.29
CA ILE A 689 -2.45 7.23 -9.67
C ILE A 689 -3.71 8.11 -9.81
N ALA A 690 -4.04 8.92 -8.80
CA ALA A 690 -5.23 9.79 -8.77
C ALA A 690 -6.57 9.12 -9.16
N CYS A 691 -6.77 7.83 -8.84
CA CYS A 691 -7.95 7.06 -9.26
C CYS A 691 -9.29 7.52 -8.65
N GLY A 692 -9.26 8.32 -7.58
CA GLY A 692 -10.43 8.86 -6.88
C GLY A 692 -11.13 7.92 -5.90
N ARG A 693 -10.81 6.61 -5.86
CA ARG A 693 -11.52 5.65 -4.99
C ARG A 693 -11.55 6.08 -3.50
N CYS A 694 -10.45 6.62 -2.98
CA CYS A 694 -10.36 7.15 -1.62
C CYS A 694 -11.21 8.41 -1.38
N VAL A 695 -11.23 9.37 -2.31
CA VAL A 695 -12.11 10.57 -2.29
C VAL A 695 -13.57 10.14 -2.19
N ARG A 696 -13.97 9.23 -3.08
CA ARG A 696 -15.34 8.72 -3.16
C ARG A 696 -15.76 7.94 -1.93
N VAL A 697 -14.98 6.95 -1.49
CA VAL A 697 -15.36 6.15 -0.31
C VAL A 697 -15.37 7.02 0.96
N CYS A 698 -14.54 8.06 1.04
CA CYS A 698 -14.55 8.99 2.17
C CYS A 698 -15.76 9.94 2.16
N ARG A 699 -16.20 10.42 0.98
CA ARG A 699 -17.36 11.32 0.83
C ARG A 699 -18.70 10.58 0.74
N GLU A 700 -18.82 9.61 -0.16
CA GLU A 700 -20.08 8.92 -0.51
C GLU A 700 -20.46 7.81 0.47
N VAL A 701 -19.49 7.21 1.18
CA VAL A 701 -19.72 6.03 2.06
C VAL A 701 -19.40 6.30 3.52
N ALA A 702 -18.24 6.89 3.83
CA ALA A 702 -17.86 7.18 5.21
C ALA A 702 -18.56 8.44 5.76
N GLY A 703 -18.67 9.49 4.93
CA GLY A 703 -19.28 10.79 5.27
C GLY A 703 -18.31 11.98 5.38
N PRO A 704 -17.17 11.88 6.09
CA PRO A 704 -16.30 13.02 6.39
C PRO A 704 -15.66 13.76 5.20
N ALA A 705 -15.53 13.11 4.02
CA ALA A 705 -14.91 13.72 2.83
C ALA A 705 -13.49 14.31 3.05
N CYS A 706 -12.67 13.70 3.91
CA CYS A 706 -11.28 14.10 4.22
C CYS A 706 -10.29 14.02 3.05
N TYR A 707 -10.71 13.54 1.89
CA TYR A 707 -9.89 13.48 0.67
C TYR A 707 -10.63 14.18 -0.47
N GLU A 708 -9.89 14.97 -1.25
CA GLU A 708 -10.39 15.67 -2.43
C GLU A 708 -9.31 15.74 -3.53
N PHE A 709 -9.71 16.01 -4.76
CA PHE A 709 -8.80 16.38 -5.85
C PHE A 709 -8.38 17.86 -5.75
N THR A 710 -7.09 18.11 -5.63
CA THR A 710 -6.49 19.46 -5.67
C THR A 710 -5.58 19.60 -6.88
N GLY A 711 -5.34 20.82 -7.36
CA GLY A 711 -4.58 21.11 -8.59
C GLY A 711 -5.42 20.99 -9.88
N ARG A 712 -4.77 21.13 -11.05
CA ARG A 712 -5.41 21.05 -12.39
C ARG A 712 -4.47 20.46 -13.45
N GLY A 713 -5.03 19.76 -14.44
CA GLY A 713 -4.26 19.10 -15.49
C GLY A 713 -3.24 18.11 -14.93
N PHE A 714 -1.98 18.17 -15.37
CA PHE A 714 -0.88 17.34 -14.87
C PHE A 714 -0.48 17.62 -13.41
N THR A 715 -1.09 18.60 -12.74
CA THR A 715 -0.87 18.86 -11.29
C THR A 715 -2.00 18.33 -10.41
N ILE A 716 -2.96 17.57 -10.98
CA ILE A 716 -4.05 16.96 -10.19
C ILE A 716 -3.44 15.93 -9.23
N LYS A 717 -3.66 16.16 -7.94
CA LYS A 717 -3.35 15.22 -6.87
C LYS A 717 -4.57 14.95 -6.02
N VAL A 718 -4.64 13.77 -5.42
CA VAL A 718 -5.49 13.57 -4.25
C VAL A 718 -4.74 14.14 -3.03
N ASP A 719 -5.45 14.89 -2.19
CA ASP A 719 -4.96 15.42 -0.92
C ASP A 719 -6.12 15.64 0.07
N THR A 720 -5.85 16.18 1.26
CA THR A 720 -6.89 16.77 2.13
C THR A 720 -7.43 18.06 1.51
N PRO A 721 -8.69 18.48 1.77
CA PRO A 721 -9.31 19.65 1.14
C PRO A 721 -8.51 20.96 1.27
N TYR A 722 -7.80 21.15 2.40
CA TYR A 722 -6.99 22.32 2.67
C TYR A 722 -5.46 22.06 2.66
N GLY A 723 -5.03 20.84 2.34
CA GLY A 723 -3.62 20.44 2.34
C GLY A 723 -3.02 20.20 3.74
N GLU A 724 -3.85 20.15 4.78
CA GLU A 724 -3.45 19.82 6.15
C GLU A 724 -3.11 18.33 6.34
N ALA A 725 -2.43 18.00 7.45
CA ALA A 725 -2.17 16.60 7.82
C ALA A 725 -3.48 15.85 8.10
N LEU A 726 -3.55 14.56 7.76
CA LEU A 726 -4.81 13.80 7.83
C LEU A 726 -5.38 13.70 9.25
N GLN A 727 -4.55 13.77 10.31
CA GLN A 727 -5.05 13.78 11.69
C GLN A 727 -5.77 15.08 12.10
N LEU A 728 -5.56 16.17 11.34
CA LEU A 728 -6.22 17.47 11.54
C LEU A 728 -7.54 17.58 10.75
N ALA A 729 -7.74 16.74 9.74
CA ALA A 729 -9.03 16.61 9.04
C ALA A 729 -10.05 15.84 9.90
N ASP A 730 -11.33 15.86 9.49
CA ASP A 730 -12.47 15.13 10.12
C ASP A 730 -12.36 13.58 10.01
N CYS A 731 -11.15 13.03 9.95
CA CYS A 731 -10.89 11.60 9.76
C CYS A 731 -11.40 10.79 10.96
N ILE A 732 -12.44 9.99 10.73
CA ILE A 732 -13.01 9.06 11.72
C ILE A 732 -12.24 7.73 11.85
N GLU A 733 -11.01 7.66 11.35
CA GLU A 733 -10.10 6.48 11.35
C GLU A 733 -10.65 5.17 10.74
N CYS A 734 -11.78 5.20 10.02
CA CYS A 734 -12.49 3.99 9.54
C CYS A 734 -11.78 3.08 8.51
N GLY A 735 -10.53 3.37 8.12
CA GLY A 735 -9.71 2.57 7.20
C GLY A 735 -10.19 2.42 5.75
N ARG A 736 -11.45 2.73 5.42
CA ARG A 736 -12.07 2.46 4.09
C ARG A 736 -11.27 3.00 2.89
N CYS A 737 -10.56 4.10 3.06
CA CYS A 737 -9.70 4.68 2.01
C CYS A 737 -8.44 3.84 1.71
N VAL A 738 -7.91 3.12 2.70
CA VAL A 738 -6.82 2.14 2.56
C VAL A 738 -7.35 0.93 1.78
N THR A 739 -8.43 0.31 2.25
CA THR A 739 -9.06 -0.86 1.60
C THR A 739 -9.48 -0.57 0.14
N ALA A 740 -9.85 0.66 -0.17
CA ALA A 740 -10.21 1.08 -1.53
C ALA A 740 -9.02 1.44 -2.43
N CYS A 741 -7.79 1.48 -1.91
CA CYS A 741 -6.61 1.95 -2.65
C CYS A 741 -6.05 0.85 -3.59
N PRO A 742 -6.03 1.06 -4.91
CA PRO A 742 -5.56 0.02 -5.85
C PRO A 742 -4.03 -0.07 -6.00
N THR A 743 -3.25 0.79 -5.34
CA THR A 743 -1.80 0.95 -5.58
C THR A 743 -0.92 1.04 -4.32
N GLY A 744 -1.47 0.81 -3.13
CA GLY A 744 -0.71 0.93 -1.87
C GLY A 744 -0.30 2.36 -1.49
N ALA A 745 -0.87 3.39 -2.14
CA ALA A 745 -0.65 4.79 -1.79
C ALA A 745 -1.27 5.19 -0.45
N LEU A 746 -2.25 4.43 0.01
CA LEU A 746 -2.80 4.50 1.36
C LEU A 746 -2.66 3.10 1.95
N THR A 747 -1.97 3.00 3.09
CA THR A 747 -1.74 1.75 3.83
C THR A 747 -2.02 1.99 5.32
N PHE A 748 -2.19 0.94 6.12
CA PHE A 748 -2.23 1.10 7.57
C PHE A 748 -0.81 1.38 8.10
N ASN A 749 -0.69 2.21 9.13
CA ASN A 749 0.55 2.25 9.90
C ASN A 749 0.71 0.91 10.63
N GLN A 750 1.92 0.33 10.60
CA GLN A 750 2.25 -0.76 11.52
C GLN A 750 2.19 -0.22 12.96
N ARG A 751 1.61 -1.01 13.86
CA ARG A 751 1.50 -0.71 15.29
C ARG A 751 1.71 -1.99 16.07
N GLU A 752 2.42 -1.88 17.17
CA GLU A 752 2.29 -2.82 18.28
C GLU A 752 1.09 -2.36 19.12
N ILE A 753 0.20 -3.28 19.49
CA ILE A 753 -1.06 -2.97 20.19
C ILE A 753 -1.03 -3.69 21.53
N GLU A 754 -0.94 -2.92 22.61
CA GLU A 754 -0.93 -3.46 23.98
C GLU A 754 -2.35 -3.65 24.55
N SER A 755 -3.33 -2.84 24.14
CA SER A 755 -4.74 -2.95 24.56
C SER A 755 -5.69 -2.27 23.56
N PHE A 756 -7.00 -2.55 23.67
CA PHE A 756 -8.04 -1.91 22.84
C PHE A 756 -9.39 -1.80 23.59
N THR A 757 -10.19 -0.80 23.22
CA THR A 757 -11.56 -0.57 23.71
C THR A 757 -12.49 -0.27 22.53
N VAL A 758 -13.72 -0.79 22.55
CA VAL A 758 -14.71 -0.56 21.47
C VAL A 758 -15.68 0.55 21.89
N ASP A 759 -15.69 1.65 21.13
CA ASP A 759 -16.71 2.70 21.27
C ASP A 759 -17.94 2.33 20.42
N GLU A 760 -18.95 1.77 21.09
CA GLU A 760 -20.23 1.41 20.47
C GLU A 760 -20.95 2.60 19.83
N SER A 761 -20.73 3.82 20.34
CA SER A 761 -21.37 5.04 19.83
C SER A 761 -20.89 5.42 18.43
N ARG A 762 -19.69 4.96 18.03
CA ARG A 762 -19.07 5.16 16.71
C ARG A 762 -19.20 3.94 15.79
N CYS A 763 -19.76 2.82 16.27
CA CYS A 763 -19.95 1.62 15.48
C CYS A 763 -20.98 1.83 14.35
N ILE A 764 -20.62 1.45 13.12
CA ILE A 764 -21.49 1.54 11.93
C ILE A 764 -21.89 0.16 11.38
N PHE A 765 -21.83 -0.88 12.23
CA PHE A 765 -22.13 -2.28 11.86
C PHE A 765 -21.39 -2.77 10.58
N CYS A 766 -20.17 -2.29 10.35
CA CYS A 766 -19.38 -2.64 9.16
C CYS A 766 -18.76 -4.05 9.22
N ARG A 767 -18.58 -4.60 10.43
CA ARG A 767 -17.93 -5.89 10.72
C ARG A 767 -16.44 -5.95 10.35
N GLU A 768 -15.79 -4.82 10.05
CA GLU A 768 -14.35 -4.81 9.74
C GLU A 768 -13.50 -5.19 10.97
N CYS A 769 -13.93 -4.84 12.18
CA CYS A 769 -13.29 -5.30 13.43
C CYS A 769 -13.35 -6.83 13.62
N VAL A 770 -14.45 -7.48 13.23
CA VAL A 770 -14.60 -8.94 13.25
C VAL A 770 -13.63 -9.57 12.23
N LYS A 771 -13.63 -9.08 10.99
CA LYS A 771 -12.75 -9.60 9.92
C LYS A 771 -11.26 -9.38 10.18
N ALA A 772 -10.91 -8.26 10.83
CA ALA A 772 -9.51 -7.89 11.07
C ALA A 772 -8.91 -8.61 12.29
N CYS A 773 -9.71 -9.33 13.08
CA CYS A 773 -9.22 -10.07 14.23
C CYS A 773 -8.53 -11.37 13.78
N PRO A 774 -7.19 -11.50 13.90
CA PRO A 774 -6.46 -12.66 13.37
C PRO A 774 -6.64 -13.94 14.21
N VAL A 775 -7.31 -13.82 15.37
CA VAL A 775 -7.47 -14.87 16.39
C VAL A 775 -8.94 -15.07 16.79
N GLU A 776 -9.89 -14.52 16.02
CA GLU A 776 -11.35 -14.64 16.22
C GLU A 776 -11.88 -14.18 17.60
N ALA A 777 -11.09 -13.44 18.39
CA ALA A 777 -11.48 -12.91 19.70
C ALA A 777 -12.64 -11.89 19.66
N ILE A 778 -13.02 -11.39 18.47
CA ILE A 778 -14.21 -10.56 18.24
C ILE A 778 -15.08 -11.26 17.20
N ALA A 779 -16.25 -11.75 17.62
CA ALA A 779 -17.22 -12.43 16.76
C ALA A 779 -18.49 -11.60 16.53
N SER A 780 -19.17 -11.83 15.40
CA SER A 780 -20.51 -11.26 15.16
C SER A 780 -21.55 -12.02 15.97
N THR A 781 -22.37 -11.33 16.76
CA THR A 781 -23.48 -11.94 17.50
C THR A 781 -24.78 -11.89 16.70
N ALA A 782 -25.75 -12.76 17.03
CA ALA A 782 -27.07 -12.74 16.39
C ALA A 782 -27.74 -11.35 16.52
N ALA A 783 -27.69 -10.75 17.71
CA ALA A 783 -28.21 -9.41 17.97
C ALA A 783 -27.53 -8.31 17.14
N LEU A 784 -26.21 -8.42 16.91
CA LEU A 784 -25.45 -7.48 16.08
C LEU A 784 -25.89 -7.57 14.61
N GLU A 785 -26.10 -8.77 14.08
CA GLU A 785 -26.57 -8.95 12.70
C GLU A 785 -28.05 -8.57 12.53
N GLU A 786 -28.93 -8.84 13.51
CA GLU A 786 -30.32 -8.37 13.48
C GLU A 786 -30.38 -6.83 13.48
N ALA A 787 -29.64 -6.16 14.37
CA ALA A 787 -29.56 -4.70 14.41
C ALA A 787 -29.02 -4.12 13.09
N ARG A 788 -27.97 -4.73 12.54
CA ARG A 788 -27.38 -4.35 11.25
C ARG A 788 -28.35 -4.55 10.08
N GLN A 789 -29.04 -5.67 10.03
CA GLN A 789 -29.99 -6.02 8.97
C GLN A 789 -31.19 -5.07 9.01
N ARG A 790 -31.75 -4.81 10.21
CA ARG A 790 -32.82 -3.82 10.41
C ARG A 790 -32.38 -2.41 10.00
N TRP A 791 -31.14 -2.00 10.31
CA TRP A 791 -30.59 -0.73 9.86
C TRP A 791 -30.48 -0.63 8.33
N LEU A 792 -30.00 -1.68 7.65
CA LEU A 792 -29.93 -1.73 6.19
C LEU A 792 -31.33 -1.68 5.55
N GLU A 793 -32.31 -2.37 6.12
CA GLU A 793 -33.70 -2.34 5.67
C GLU A 793 -34.37 -0.98 5.88
N LEU A 794 -34.12 -0.31 7.01
CA LEU A 794 -34.57 1.06 7.27
C LEU A 794 -34.04 2.05 6.24
N VAL A 795 -32.74 1.99 5.95
CA VAL A 795 -32.11 2.83 4.90
C VAL A 795 -32.65 2.49 3.51
N GLY A 796 -32.85 1.20 3.22
CA GLY A 796 -33.36 0.70 1.93
C GLY A 796 -34.82 1.09 1.62
N LYS A 797 -35.67 1.27 2.65
CA LYS A 797 -37.08 1.72 2.50
C LYS A 797 -37.21 3.16 1.96
N GLY A 798 -36.14 3.96 2.03
CA GLY A 798 -36.05 5.30 1.45
C GLY A 798 -36.88 6.36 2.20
N SER A 799 -36.88 7.59 1.66
CA SER A 799 -37.47 8.75 2.36
C SER A 799 -38.98 8.65 2.54
N ARG A 800 -39.45 8.72 3.79
CA ARG A 800 -40.87 8.87 4.18
C ARG A 800 -41.47 10.25 3.85
N LEU A 801 -40.64 11.28 3.71
CA LEU A 801 -41.03 12.58 3.14
C LEU A 801 -40.68 12.63 1.65
N ALA A 802 -41.68 12.74 0.78
CA ALA A 802 -41.51 12.78 -0.67
C ALA A 802 -40.70 14.01 -1.15
N GLY A 803 -40.13 13.90 -2.36
CA GLY A 803 -39.61 15.05 -3.10
C GLY A 803 -40.72 15.85 -3.78
N GLY A 804 -40.42 17.07 -4.23
CA GLY A 804 -41.40 17.95 -4.89
C GLY A 804 -42.16 18.91 -3.96
N HIS A 805 -41.90 18.85 -2.65
CA HIS A 805 -42.33 19.88 -1.70
C HIS A 805 -41.74 21.27 -2.03
N ARG A 806 -42.35 22.35 -1.53
CA ARG A 806 -41.97 23.73 -1.88
C ARG A 806 -40.93 24.37 -0.95
N MET A 807 -40.23 23.57 -0.14
CA MET A 807 -39.16 24.09 0.73
C MET A 807 -38.02 24.69 -0.09
N CYS A 808 -37.34 25.71 0.46
CA CYS A 808 -36.21 26.35 -0.22
C CYS A 808 -35.06 25.36 -0.49
N ALA A 809 -34.37 25.53 -1.62
CA ALA A 809 -33.12 24.83 -1.89
C ALA A 809 -32.11 25.09 -0.77
N GLY A 810 -31.47 24.02 -0.27
CA GLY A 810 -30.54 24.07 0.87
C GLY A 810 -31.19 24.17 2.26
N CYS A 811 -32.53 24.22 2.39
CA CYS A 811 -33.16 24.30 3.71
C CYS A 811 -32.83 23.08 4.60
N GLY A 812 -32.42 23.30 5.85
CA GLY A 812 -32.13 22.24 6.81
C GLY A 812 -33.36 21.44 7.26
N ALA A 813 -34.52 22.09 7.40
CA ALA A 813 -35.73 21.46 7.94
C ALA A 813 -36.17 20.16 7.22
N PRO A 814 -36.28 20.07 5.87
CA PRO A 814 -36.60 18.82 5.19
C PRO A 814 -35.50 17.75 5.32
N ILE A 815 -34.26 18.12 5.66
CA ILE A 815 -33.17 17.17 5.93
C ILE A 815 -33.37 16.57 7.33
N VAL A 816 -33.58 17.43 8.34
CA VAL A 816 -33.90 17.03 9.73
C VAL A 816 -35.11 16.09 9.78
N VAL A 817 -36.23 16.45 9.13
CA VAL A 817 -37.45 15.61 9.10
C VAL A 817 -37.16 14.22 8.52
N ARG A 818 -36.40 14.14 7.42
CA ARG A 818 -36.04 12.85 6.82
C ARG A 818 -35.15 12.00 7.73
N GLN A 819 -34.18 12.61 8.39
CA GLN A 819 -33.28 11.94 9.33
C GLN A 819 -34.04 11.45 10.58
N VAL A 820 -34.99 12.23 11.11
CA VAL A 820 -35.85 11.78 12.23
C VAL A 820 -36.74 10.61 11.81
N LEU A 821 -37.40 10.69 10.65
CA LEU A 821 -38.28 9.62 10.15
C LEU A 821 -37.57 8.31 9.80
N MET A 822 -36.24 8.34 9.63
CA MET A 822 -35.41 7.14 9.49
C MET A 822 -35.20 6.39 10.82
N GLY A 823 -35.55 6.99 11.97
CA GLY A 823 -35.42 6.38 13.29
C GLY A 823 -36.44 5.27 13.60
N THR A 824 -37.40 4.98 12.73
CA THR A 824 -38.39 3.91 12.96
C THR A 824 -38.91 3.27 11.68
N ASP A 825 -39.24 1.98 11.73
CA ASP A 825 -40.02 1.24 10.73
C ASP A 825 -41.53 1.19 11.05
N ASP A 826 -41.94 1.55 12.26
CA ASP A 826 -43.33 1.55 12.71
C ASP A 826 -44.23 2.51 11.89
N PRO A 827 -45.56 2.33 11.91
CA PRO A 827 -46.51 3.34 11.44
C PRO A 827 -46.41 4.62 12.28
N VAL A 828 -46.37 5.79 11.62
CA VAL A 828 -46.25 7.08 12.30
C VAL A 828 -47.48 7.93 12.02
N VAL A 829 -47.96 8.66 13.05
CA VAL A 829 -48.83 9.82 12.88
C VAL A 829 -48.01 11.08 13.16
N VAL A 830 -47.95 11.95 12.16
CA VAL A 830 -47.19 13.21 12.21
C VAL A 830 -48.14 14.40 12.31
N SER A 831 -47.77 15.40 13.12
CA SER A 831 -48.31 16.76 13.01
C SER A 831 -47.15 17.74 12.91
N ALA A 832 -47.30 18.79 12.12
CA ALA A 832 -46.37 19.92 12.13
C ALA A 832 -47.08 21.16 12.68
N ALA A 833 -46.37 21.92 13.52
CA ALA A 833 -46.83 23.21 14.00
C ALA A 833 -46.71 24.25 12.88
N THR A 834 -47.58 25.27 12.88
CA THR A 834 -47.81 26.13 11.69
C THR A 834 -46.59 26.98 11.32
N GLY A 835 -45.80 26.46 10.39
CA GLY A 835 -44.61 27.12 9.86
C GLY A 835 -44.27 26.69 8.45
N CYS A 836 -43.04 26.98 8.01
CA CYS A 836 -42.59 26.68 6.65
C CYS A 836 -42.76 25.19 6.27
N LEU A 837 -42.58 24.28 7.23
CA LEU A 837 -42.72 22.84 7.01
C LEU A 837 -44.16 22.46 6.62
N GLU A 838 -45.17 22.85 7.42
CA GLU A 838 -46.59 22.61 7.14
C GLU A 838 -46.97 23.22 5.77
N VAL A 839 -46.82 24.54 5.59
CA VAL A 839 -47.32 25.24 4.39
C VAL A 839 -46.62 24.83 3.08
N SER A 840 -45.42 24.25 3.16
CA SER A 840 -44.66 23.83 1.97
C SER A 840 -44.77 22.34 1.67
N THR A 841 -45.25 21.52 2.61
CA THR A 841 -45.39 20.06 2.44
C THR A 841 -46.84 19.61 2.30
N THR A 842 -47.83 20.36 2.80
CA THR A 842 -49.26 20.00 2.76
C THR A 842 -50.13 21.11 2.17
N ILE A 843 -50.02 21.30 0.84
CA ILE A 843 -50.82 22.26 0.09
C ILE A 843 -52.04 21.54 -0.49
N TYR A 844 -53.22 21.76 0.08
CA TYR A 844 -54.47 21.10 -0.32
C TYR A 844 -54.69 21.10 -1.86
N PRO A 845 -55.06 19.97 -2.49
CA PRO A 845 -55.34 18.65 -1.90
C PRO A 845 -54.10 17.72 -1.75
N TYR A 846 -52.88 18.23 -1.90
CA TYR A 846 -51.64 17.44 -1.95
C TYR A 846 -50.93 17.38 -0.60
N THR A 847 -50.27 16.25 -0.33
CA THR A 847 -49.33 16.07 0.77
C THR A 847 -48.01 15.49 0.28
N SER A 848 -46.91 15.87 0.93
CA SER A 848 -45.57 15.31 0.71
C SER A 848 -45.24 14.21 1.73
N TRP A 849 -46.09 13.99 2.73
CA TRP A 849 -45.94 12.95 3.74
C TRP A 849 -46.48 11.63 3.19
N LYS A 850 -45.71 10.54 3.34
CA LYS A 850 -46.19 9.18 3.04
C LYS A 850 -46.88 8.53 4.24
N ASP A 851 -46.53 8.96 5.45
CA ASP A 851 -47.19 8.58 6.70
C ASP A 851 -48.51 9.35 6.92
N SER A 852 -49.25 8.97 7.96
CA SER A 852 -50.46 9.70 8.35
C SER A 852 -50.09 11.09 8.86
N TYR A 853 -50.68 12.13 8.27
CA TYR A 853 -50.43 13.53 8.66
C TYR A 853 -51.71 14.22 9.14
N ILE A 854 -51.66 14.88 10.30
CA ILE A 854 -52.73 15.74 10.80
C ILE A 854 -52.31 17.21 10.76
N HIS A 855 -53.00 17.98 9.92
CA HIS A 855 -52.86 19.44 9.86
C HIS A 855 -53.39 20.04 11.17
N THR A 856 -52.64 20.98 11.72
CA THR A 856 -53.03 21.66 12.96
C THR A 856 -53.30 23.14 12.67
N ALA A 857 -54.09 23.82 13.51
CA ALA A 857 -54.38 25.23 13.32
C ALA A 857 -53.62 26.05 14.37
N PHE A 858 -52.66 26.87 13.92
CA PHE A 858 -51.73 27.62 14.78
C PHE A 858 -50.74 26.70 15.53
N GLU A 859 -49.96 27.26 16.45
CA GLU A 859 -48.83 26.58 17.10
C GLU A 859 -49.28 25.64 18.25
N ASN A 860 -50.06 24.60 17.92
CA ASN A 860 -50.67 23.68 18.88
C ASN A 860 -50.46 22.18 18.57
N ALA A 861 -49.50 21.83 17.71
CA ALA A 861 -49.22 20.44 17.29
C ALA A 861 -49.08 19.44 18.46
N ALA A 862 -48.46 19.87 19.58
CA ALA A 862 -48.35 19.04 20.80
C ALA A 862 -49.71 18.70 21.42
N ALA A 863 -50.64 19.66 21.47
CA ALA A 863 -51.99 19.43 21.99
C ALA A 863 -52.82 18.55 21.03
N THR A 864 -52.69 18.78 19.72
CA THR A 864 -53.33 17.96 18.68
C THR A 864 -52.86 16.51 18.77
N LEU A 865 -51.55 16.26 18.83
CA LEU A 865 -51.01 14.91 18.98
C LEU A 865 -51.31 14.28 20.33
N SER A 866 -51.45 15.06 21.42
CA SER A 866 -51.89 14.54 22.72
C SER A 866 -53.28 13.89 22.62
N GLY A 867 -54.20 14.53 21.90
CA GLY A 867 -55.54 13.99 21.65
C GLY A 867 -55.52 12.77 20.72
N VAL A 868 -54.69 12.79 19.68
CA VAL A 868 -54.54 11.66 18.74
C VAL A 868 -53.91 10.45 19.42
N GLU A 869 -52.80 10.61 20.14
CA GLU A 869 -52.16 9.54 20.94
C GLU A 869 -53.17 8.90 21.88
N THR A 870 -53.90 9.72 22.65
CA THR A 870 -54.89 9.21 23.62
C THR A 870 -56.06 8.49 22.93
N ALA A 871 -56.48 8.93 21.74
CA ALA A 871 -57.48 8.23 20.95
C ALA A 871 -56.97 6.86 20.45
N PHE A 872 -55.74 6.79 19.92
CA PHE A 872 -55.12 5.54 19.48
C PHE A 872 -54.92 4.57 20.65
N ARG A 873 -54.40 5.05 21.79
CA ARG A 873 -54.26 4.26 23.03
C ARG A 873 -55.61 3.72 23.52
N ALA A 874 -56.69 4.49 23.38
CA ALA A 874 -58.05 4.03 23.70
C ALA A 874 -58.61 3.00 22.70
N LEU A 875 -58.19 3.03 21.42
CA LEU A 875 -58.53 2.01 20.43
C LEU A 875 -57.74 0.72 20.64
N ALA A 876 -56.44 0.83 20.94
CA ALA A 876 -55.57 -0.31 21.26
C ALA A 876 -56.05 -1.03 22.53
N LYS A 877 -56.41 -0.29 23.59
CA LYS A 877 -57.02 -0.86 24.82
C LYS A 877 -58.36 -1.57 24.56
N LYS A 878 -59.05 -1.27 23.45
CA LYS A 878 -60.27 -1.97 23.01
C LYS A 878 -59.99 -3.14 22.06
N GLY A 879 -58.73 -3.42 21.72
CA GLY A 879 -58.35 -4.45 20.75
C GLY A 879 -58.75 -4.13 19.31
N LEU A 880 -58.95 -2.85 18.97
CA LEU A 880 -59.38 -2.42 17.63
C LEU A 880 -58.22 -2.11 16.68
N ILE A 881 -57.02 -1.87 17.22
CA ILE A 881 -55.76 -1.65 16.50
C ILE A 881 -54.60 -2.22 17.34
N ASP A 882 -53.47 -2.49 16.69
CA ASP A 882 -52.22 -2.84 17.38
C ASP A 882 -51.60 -1.62 18.06
N ASP A 883 -50.92 -1.82 19.20
CA ASP A 883 -50.17 -0.75 19.88
C ASP A 883 -48.74 -0.58 19.32
N ASN A 884 -48.63 -0.39 18.00
CA ASN A 884 -47.36 -0.19 17.29
C ASN A 884 -47.21 1.21 16.67
N VAL A 885 -48.16 2.13 16.91
CA VAL A 885 -48.16 3.45 16.29
C VAL A 885 -47.30 4.45 17.09
N ARG A 886 -46.46 5.21 16.38
CA ARG A 886 -45.62 6.28 16.92
C ARG A 886 -46.19 7.66 16.58
N PHE A 887 -45.94 8.64 17.46
CA PHE A 887 -46.48 9.99 17.35
C PHE A 887 -45.34 11.01 17.30
N ILE A 888 -45.27 11.83 16.25
CA ILE A 888 -44.19 12.81 16.06
C ILE A 888 -44.75 14.20 15.78
N ALA A 889 -44.42 15.15 16.65
CA ALA A 889 -44.66 16.57 16.44
C ALA A 889 -43.41 17.25 15.85
N PHE A 890 -43.54 18.03 14.78
CA PHE A 890 -42.48 18.90 14.28
C PHE A 890 -42.83 20.37 14.49
N GLY A 891 -42.00 21.13 15.21
CA GLY A 891 -42.15 22.57 15.41
C GLY A 891 -40.95 23.35 14.88
N GLY A 892 -41.21 24.52 14.29
CA GLY A 892 -40.16 25.52 14.11
C GLY A 892 -39.81 26.20 15.44
N ASP A 893 -38.71 26.92 15.51
CA ASP A 893 -38.30 27.60 16.75
C ASP A 893 -39.33 28.63 17.23
N GLY A 894 -39.86 29.49 16.35
CA GLY A 894 -40.91 30.45 16.72
C GLY A 894 -42.20 29.79 17.22
N GLY A 895 -42.50 28.58 16.73
CA GLY A 895 -43.61 27.77 17.21
C GLY A 895 -43.34 27.08 18.53
N THR A 896 -42.10 26.66 18.77
CA THR A 896 -41.75 25.82 19.93
C THR A 896 -41.29 26.64 21.14
N TYR A 897 -40.46 27.66 20.93
CA TYR A 897 -39.86 28.47 22.00
C TYR A 897 -40.80 29.54 22.57
N ASP A 898 -41.82 29.92 21.80
CA ASP A 898 -42.64 31.10 22.06
C ASP A 898 -44.13 30.77 22.04
N ILE A 899 -44.80 30.74 20.88
CA ILE A 899 -46.28 30.68 20.82
C ILE A 899 -46.82 29.32 21.32
N GLY A 900 -46.26 28.22 20.86
CA GLY A 900 -46.67 26.86 21.22
C GLY A 900 -46.02 26.29 22.47
N LEU A 901 -45.19 27.07 23.18
CA LEU A 901 -44.48 26.60 24.38
C LEU A 901 -45.46 26.11 25.47
N GLN A 902 -46.61 26.77 25.62
CA GLN A 902 -47.67 26.32 26.55
C GLN A 902 -48.23 24.95 26.16
N ALA A 903 -48.49 24.73 24.87
CA ALA A 903 -49.03 23.46 24.37
C ALA A 903 -48.01 22.33 24.49
N LEU A 904 -46.73 22.60 24.21
CA LEU A 904 -45.61 21.69 24.44
C LEU A 904 -45.49 21.34 25.92
N SER A 905 -45.31 22.35 26.77
CA SER A 905 -45.10 22.20 28.23
C SER A 905 -46.20 21.37 28.88
N GLY A 906 -47.48 21.61 28.55
CA GLY A 906 -48.59 20.80 29.04
C GLY A 906 -48.66 19.38 28.46
N ALA A 907 -48.24 19.15 27.21
CA ALA A 907 -48.20 17.80 26.64
C ALA A 907 -47.08 16.95 27.29
N MET A 908 -45.95 17.59 27.57
CA MET A 908 -44.79 17.00 28.23
C MET A 908 -45.08 16.68 29.71
N GLU A 909 -45.70 17.61 30.45
CA GLU A 909 -46.11 17.43 31.86
C GLU A 909 -47.10 16.27 32.06
N ARG A 910 -48.07 16.09 31.14
CA ARG A 910 -49.04 14.98 31.20
C ARG A 910 -48.48 13.61 30.77
N GLY A 911 -47.21 13.51 30.39
CA GLY A 911 -46.59 12.22 30.05
C GLY A 911 -47.09 11.59 28.74
N HIS A 912 -47.55 12.37 27.76
CA HIS A 912 -48.04 11.80 26.49
C HIS A 912 -46.93 11.11 25.70
N ARG A 913 -47.20 9.89 25.18
CA ARG A 913 -46.26 9.08 24.40
C ARG A 913 -46.02 9.68 23.00
N MET A 914 -45.16 10.68 22.91
CA MET A 914 -44.80 11.34 21.66
C MET A 914 -43.35 11.83 21.65
N LEU A 915 -42.76 11.87 20.46
CA LEU A 915 -41.55 12.63 20.19
C LEU A 915 -41.93 14.03 19.68
N TYR A 916 -41.50 15.09 20.37
CA TYR A 916 -41.54 16.45 19.85
C TYR A 916 -40.16 16.88 19.32
N VAL A 917 -40.11 17.34 18.07
CA VAL A 917 -38.88 17.80 17.40
C VAL A 917 -38.97 19.29 17.09
N CYS A 918 -38.12 20.08 17.72
CA CYS A 918 -37.86 21.46 17.30
C CYS A 918 -36.80 21.48 16.19
N TYR A 919 -37.16 21.89 14.98
CA TYR A 919 -36.19 22.23 13.93
C TYR A 919 -35.76 23.70 14.09
N ASP A 920 -34.76 23.91 14.95
CA ASP A 920 -34.32 25.24 15.36
C ASP A 920 -33.51 25.93 14.27
N ASN A 921 -34.13 26.92 13.66
CA ASN A 921 -33.54 27.74 12.61
C ASN A 921 -33.33 29.19 13.09
N GLU A 922 -33.60 29.46 14.37
CA GLU A 922 -33.28 30.67 15.12
C GLU A 922 -33.97 31.97 14.68
N ALA A 923 -35.09 31.92 13.94
CA ALA A 923 -36.02 33.04 13.76
C ALA A 923 -37.40 32.56 13.29
N TYR A 924 -38.43 33.40 13.41
CA TYR A 924 -39.69 33.15 12.71
C TYR A 924 -39.50 33.35 11.20
N MET A 925 -39.12 32.29 10.48
CA MET A 925 -38.82 32.36 9.05
C MET A 925 -40.07 32.65 8.21
N ASN A 926 -41.20 32.04 8.56
CA ASN A 926 -42.44 32.13 7.78
C ASN A 926 -43.08 33.53 7.83
N THR A 927 -42.85 34.29 8.90
CA THR A 927 -43.38 35.66 9.09
C THR A 927 -42.42 36.76 8.63
N GLY A 928 -41.43 36.41 7.80
CA GLY A 928 -40.45 37.37 7.29
C GLY A 928 -39.26 37.60 8.23
N PHE A 929 -38.72 36.51 8.81
CA PHE A 929 -37.47 36.52 9.59
C PHE A 929 -37.55 37.39 10.85
N GLN A 930 -38.63 37.28 11.62
CA GLN A 930 -38.80 38.02 12.88
C GLN A 930 -38.02 37.33 14.02
N ARG A 931 -37.57 38.10 15.02
CA ARG A 931 -36.91 37.57 16.23
C ARG A 931 -37.79 36.53 16.95
N SER A 932 -37.20 35.38 17.28
CA SER A 932 -37.76 34.38 18.20
C SER A 932 -36.99 34.32 19.53
N GLY A 933 -37.46 33.49 20.45
CA GLY A 933 -36.74 33.10 21.66
C GLY A 933 -35.38 32.45 21.37
N ALA A 934 -35.28 31.70 20.27
CA ALA A 934 -34.07 30.99 19.83
C ALA A 934 -33.02 31.89 19.16
N THR A 935 -33.44 33.02 18.55
CA THR A 935 -32.53 33.94 17.84
C THR A 935 -31.26 34.27 18.66
N PRO A 936 -30.04 34.11 18.12
CA PRO A 936 -28.81 34.44 18.85
C PRO A 936 -28.69 35.94 19.19
N PRO A 937 -27.93 36.27 20.26
CA PRO A 937 -27.52 37.64 20.51
C PRO A 937 -26.75 38.23 19.31
N ALA A 938 -26.87 39.55 19.16
CA ALA A 938 -26.42 40.36 18.03
C ALA A 938 -26.94 39.97 16.62
N ALA A 939 -27.82 38.97 16.47
CA ALA A 939 -28.36 38.62 15.16
C ALA A 939 -29.30 39.71 14.62
N TRP A 940 -29.14 40.06 13.34
CA TRP A 940 -30.12 40.86 12.60
C TRP A 940 -31.37 40.04 12.31
N THR A 941 -32.54 40.60 12.62
CA THR A 941 -33.86 40.11 12.20
C THR A 941 -34.74 41.30 11.81
N THR A 942 -35.90 41.09 11.19
CA THR A 942 -36.80 42.20 10.81
C THR A 942 -37.38 42.95 12.02
N THR A 943 -37.48 42.29 13.19
CA THR A 943 -37.90 42.89 14.46
C THR A 943 -36.74 43.09 15.45
N SER A 944 -35.50 42.92 15.02
CA SER A 944 -34.28 43.34 15.74
C SER A 944 -33.28 43.88 14.72
N PRO A 945 -33.56 45.06 14.14
CA PRO A 945 -32.73 45.67 13.11
C PRO A 945 -31.38 46.13 13.68
N VAL A 946 -30.43 46.37 12.78
CA VAL A 946 -29.12 46.92 13.09
C VAL A 946 -29.06 48.37 12.63
N GLY A 947 -28.72 49.28 13.53
CA GLY A 947 -28.64 50.72 13.30
C GLY A 947 -27.80 51.42 14.38
N LYS A 948 -27.86 52.76 14.45
CA LYS A 948 -27.02 53.55 15.38
C LYS A 948 -27.28 53.31 16.88
N GLN A 949 -28.45 52.78 17.25
CA GLN A 949 -28.86 52.57 18.64
C GLN A 949 -29.11 51.09 19.01
N LEU A 950 -29.11 50.18 18.02
CA LEU A 950 -29.45 48.77 18.19
C LEU A 950 -28.50 47.93 17.34
N ALA A 951 -27.76 47.02 17.96
CA ALA A 951 -26.86 46.09 17.30
C ALA A 951 -27.50 44.69 17.23
N GLY A 952 -28.68 44.58 16.59
CA GLY A 952 -29.45 43.33 16.54
C GLY A 952 -30.07 42.95 17.89
N LYS A 953 -30.41 41.67 18.08
CA LYS A 953 -30.99 41.16 19.34
C LYS A 953 -30.02 41.34 20.51
N GLN A 954 -30.47 41.93 21.62
CA GLN A 954 -29.63 42.16 22.79
C GLN A 954 -29.62 40.99 23.78
N GLN A 955 -30.72 40.24 23.88
CA GLN A 955 -30.85 39.11 24.80
C GLN A 955 -30.17 37.85 24.24
N THR A 956 -29.68 36.99 25.13
CA THR A 956 -29.28 35.61 24.79
C THR A 956 -30.45 34.80 24.25
N ARG A 957 -30.16 33.63 23.67
CA ARG A 957 -31.18 32.65 23.31
C ARG A 957 -31.79 32.02 24.57
N LYS A 958 -33.07 31.66 24.52
CA LYS A 958 -33.64 30.72 25.49
C LYS A 958 -32.94 29.36 25.31
N ASN A 959 -32.69 28.62 26.38
CA ASN A 959 -32.22 27.24 26.30
C ASN A 959 -33.40 26.27 26.45
N LEU A 960 -34.09 25.98 25.34
CA LEU A 960 -35.27 25.12 25.34
C LEU A 960 -34.94 23.67 25.69
N THR A 961 -33.73 23.19 25.36
CA THR A 961 -33.28 21.84 25.74
C THR A 961 -33.28 21.70 27.26
N GLU A 962 -32.70 22.67 27.98
CA GLU A 962 -32.70 22.69 29.45
C GLU A 962 -34.11 22.85 30.05
N ILE A 963 -34.99 23.64 29.44
CA ILE A 963 -36.40 23.75 29.88
C ILE A 963 -37.12 22.39 29.74
N MET A 964 -36.81 21.61 28.71
CA MET A 964 -37.36 20.26 28.53
C MET A 964 -36.71 19.24 29.48
N VAL A 965 -35.43 19.36 29.81
CA VAL A 965 -34.81 18.55 30.90
C VAL A 965 -35.48 18.85 32.25
N ALA A 966 -35.75 20.12 32.55
CA ALA A 966 -36.42 20.54 33.78
C ALA A 966 -37.88 20.05 33.91
N HIS A 967 -38.51 19.59 32.81
CA HIS A 967 -39.79 18.89 32.85
C HIS A 967 -39.68 17.42 33.34
N GLY A 968 -38.48 16.90 33.58
CA GLY A 968 -38.27 15.52 34.07
C GLY A 968 -38.52 14.45 33.01
N LEU A 969 -38.33 14.78 31.72
CA LEU A 969 -38.60 13.85 30.62
C LEU A 969 -37.60 12.68 30.63
N PRO A 970 -38.03 11.44 30.33
CA PRO A 970 -37.14 10.29 30.25
C PRO A 970 -35.99 10.48 29.26
N TYR A 971 -36.21 11.24 28.17
CA TYR A 971 -35.18 11.49 27.17
C TYR A 971 -35.32 12.84 26.46
N VAL A 972 -34.22 13.59 26.45
CA VAL A 972 -34.06 14.89 25.78
C VAL A 972 -32.73 14.91 25.06
N ALA A 973 -32.65 15.38 23.81
CA ALA A 973 -31.35 15.52 23.15
C ALA A 973 -31.22 16.76 22.24
N GLN A 974 -29.99 17.24 22.10
CA GLN A 974 -29.61 18.27 21.13
C GLN A 974 -28.81 17.62 19.98
N ALA A 975 -29.23 17.88 18.74
CA ALA A 975 -28.72 17.21 17.55
C ALA A 975 -28.49 18.20 16.38
N SER A 976 -27.84 17.73 15.31
CA SER A 976 -27.54 18.54 14.11
C SER A 976 -27.58 17.66 12.84
N PRO A 977 -28.15 18.14 11.72
CA PRO A 977 -28.31 17.36 10.49
C PRO A 977 -26.99 17.04 9.78
N HIS A 978 -25.87 17.62 10.24
CA HIS A 978 -24.55 17.35 9.70
C HIS A 978 -24.01 15.97 10.10
N ASP A 979 -24.38 15.44 11.27
CA ASP A 979 -24.15 14.03 11.62
C ASP A 979 -25.48 13.27 11.58
N PRO A 980 -25.84 12.68 10.42
CA PRO A 980 -27.05 11.88 10.30
C PRO A 980 -27.06 10.69 11.25
N ARG A 981 -25.92 10.16 11.69
CA ARG A 981 -25.87 8.95 12.54
C ARG A 981 -26.29 9.30 13.96
N ASP A 982 -25.77 10.40 14.50
CA ASP A 982 -26.16 10.90 15.82
C ASP A 982 -27.66 11.24 15.84
N LEU A 983 -28.15 12.00 14.85
CA LEU A 983 -29.57 12.39 14.79
C LEU A 983 -30.51 11.19 14.60
N VAL A 984 -30.20 10.25 13.69
CA VAL A 984 -31.04 9.05 13.48
C VAL A 984 -31.06 8.17 14.73
N ARG A 985 -29.91 7.97 15.41
CA ARG A 985 -29.83 7.24 16.68
C ARG A 985 -30.68 7.90 17.77
N LYS A 986 -30.55 9.22 17.94
CA LYS A 986 -31.32 9.99 18.93
C LYS A 986 -32.82 9.92 18.66
N ALA A 987 -33.23 9.98 17.39
CA ALA A 987 -34.63 9.78 16.98
C ALA A 987 -35.13 8.36 17.27
N ALA A 988 -34.36 7.33 16.94
CA ALA A 988 -34.74 5.94 17.23
C ALA A 988 -34.89 5.68 18.74
N LYS A 989 -33.93 6.14 19.55
CA LYS A 989 -33.97 6.05 21.01
C LYS A 989 -35.19 6.79 21.59
N ALA A 990 -35.43 8.03 21.15
CA ALA A 990 -36.59 8.81 21.57
C ALA A 990 -37.94 8.15 21.22
N LEU A 991 -38.03 7.46 20.08
CA LEU A 991 -39.25 6.77 19.62
C LEU A 991 -39.47 5.40 20.28
N SER A 992 -38.42 4.76 20.79
CA SER A 992 -38.52 3.49 21.53
C SER A 992 -39.05 3.64 22.96
N ILE A 993 -39.00 4.85 23.52
CA ILE A 993 -39.40 5.13 24.91
C ILE A 993 -40.93 5.28 25.02
N ASP A 994 -41.51 4.62 26.02
CA ASP A 994 -42.93 4.74 26.36
C ASP A 994 -43.18 5.97 27.24
N GLY A 995 -43.12 7.17 26.62
CA GLY A 995 -43.28 8.43 27.32
C GLY A 995 -43.03 9.67 26.43
N PRO A 996 -43.02 10.87 27.02
CA PRO A 996 -42.72 12.11 26.31
C PRO A 996 -41.21 12.24 26.05
N THR A 997 -40.83 12.52 24.80
CA THR A 997 -39.41 12.73 24.43
C THR A 997 -39.23 13.97 23.57
N PHE A 998 -38.05 14.59 23.64
CA PHE A 998 -37.79 15.87 22.96
C PHE A 998 -36.45 15.89 22.21
N LEU A 999 -36.46 16.44 21.00
CA LEU A 999 -35.24 16.71 20.21
C LEU A 999 -35.17 18.18 19.80
N ASN A 1000 -34.04 18.83 20.13
CA ASN A 1000 -33.69 20.15 19.61
C ASN A 1000 -32.66 20.00 18.48
N VAL A 1001 -33.05 20.29 17.24
CA VAL A 1001 -32.22 19.99 16.06
C VAL A 1001 -31.91 21.26 15.28
N LEU A 1002 -30.63 21.61 15.13
CA LEU A 1002 -30.22 22.78 14.35
C LEU A 1002 -30.68 22.66 12.89
N SER A 1003 -31.27 23.69 12.33
CA SER A 1003 -31.80 23.71 10.97
C SER A 1003 -31.39 25.00 10.24
N PRO A 1004 -30.20 25.05 9.62
CA PRO A 1004 -29.77 26.22 8.87
C PRO A 1004 -30.77 26.65 7.80
N CYS A 1005 -31.08 27.95 7.77
CA CYS A 1005 -32.04 28.53 6.84
C CYS A 1005 -31.31 29.51 5.90
N PRO A 1006 -31.03 29.14 4.63
CA PRO A 1006 -30.30 30.00 3.71
C PRO A 1006 -30.90 31.39 3.54
N ARG A 1007 -32.24 31.48 3.55
CA ARG A 1007 -32.98 32.75 3.42
C ARG A 1007 -32.89 33.65 4.65
N GLY A 1008 -33.03 33.09 5.86
CA GLY A 1008 -33.00 33.87 7.11
C GLY A 1008 -31.59 34.18 7.59
N TRP A 1009 -30.68 33.20 7.50
CA TRP A 1009 -29.28 33.36 7.87
C TRP A 1009 -28.50 34.17 6.82
N ARG A 1010 -29.06 34.30 5.61
CA ARG A 1010 -28.47 34.97 4.43
C ARG A 1010 -27.13 34.33 4.07
N SER A 1011 -27.18 33.04 3.77
CA SER A 1011 -26.05 32.20 3.35
C SER A 1011 -26.36 31.48 2.04
N ASP A 1012 -25.34 30.91 1.39
CA ASP A 1012 -25.56 30.01 0.25
C ASP A 1012 -26.29 28.74 0.71
N GLY A 1013 -27.21 28.24 -0.11
CA GLY A 1013 -27.93 26.99 0.14
C GLY A 1013 -27.04 25.76 0.10
N ALA A 1014 -25.97 25.77 -0.70
CA ALA A 1014 -24.99 24.70 -0.79
C ALA A 1014 -24.19 24.52 0.53
N GLU A 1015 -24.00 25.60 1.28
CA GLU A 1015 -23.19 25.62 2.51
C GLU A 1015 -23.93 25.12 3.76
N SER A 1016 -25.22 24.79 3.66
CA SER A 1016 -26.09 24.60 4.82
C SER A 1016 -25.65 23.48 5.76
N ILE A 1017 -25.15 22.36 5.23
CA ILE A 1017 -24.61 21.26 6.06
C ILE A 1017 -23.25 21.62 6.66
N ASP A 1018 -22.40 22.37 5.95
CA ASP A 1018 -21.11 22.81 6.49
C ASP A 1018 -21.29 23.89 7.56
N LEU A 1019 -22.33 24.73 7.47
CA LEU A 1019 -22.72 25.67 8.52
C LEU A 1019 -23.27 24.94 9.75
N ALA A 1020 -23.98 23.82 9.58
CA ALA A 1020 -24.40 22.95 10.68
C ALA A 1020 -23.21 22.21 11.33
N ARG A 1021 -22.21 21.78 10.54
CA ARG A 1021 -20.96 21.19 11.06
C ARG A 1021 -20.15 22.22 11.84
N GLN A 1022 -19.93 23.40 11.27
CA GLN A 1022 -19.16 24.45 11.93
C GLN A 1022 -19.81 24.94 13.22
N ALA A 1023 -21.14 25.04 13.29
CA ALA A 1023 -21.84 25.38 14.55
C ALA A 1023 -21.56 24.38 15.68
N VAL A 1024 -21.33 23.10 15.33
CA VAL A 1024 -20.96 22.04 16.28
C VAL A 1024 -19.47 22.12 16.61
N ASN A 1025 -18.59 22.28 15.62
CA ASN A 1025 -17.14 22.36 15.83
C ASN A 1025 -16.69 23.62 16.58
N THR A 1026 -17.48 24.70 16.57
CA THR A 1026 -17.28 25.89 17.41
C THR A 1026 -17.89 25.76 18.81
N CYS A 1027 -18.56 24.64 19.10
CA CYS A 1027 -19.34 24.39 20.32
C CYS A 1027 -20.52 25.36 20.56
N TYR A 1028 -20.90 26.18 19.58
CA TYR A 1028 -22.11 27.03 19.64
C TYR A 1028 -23.39 26.19 19.68
N TRP A 1029 -23.37 25.01 19.06
CA TRP A 1029 -24.45 24.03 19.09
C TRP A 1029 -23.87 22.65 19.44
N PRO A 1030 -23.63 22.34 20.71
CA PRO A 1030 -23.05 21.05 21.11
C PRO A 1030 -24.03 19.89 20.86
N LEU A 1031 -23.50 18.68 20.66
CA LEU A 1031 -24.33 17.47 20.51
C LEU A 1031 -24.26 16.64 21.79
N PHE A 1032 -25.39 16.53 22.47
CA PHE A 1032 -25.54 15.77 23.70
C PHE A 1032 -26.92 15.15 23.80
N GLU A 1033 -27.09 14.23 24.73
CA GLU A 1033 -28.38 13.70 25.17
C GLU A 1033 -28.44 13.66 26.69
N VAL A 1034 -29.66 13.64 27.21
CA VAL A 1034 -29.98 13.51 28.63
C VAL A 1034 -31.00 12.40 28.77
N GLU A 1035 -30.66 11.37 29.55
CA GLU A 1035 -31.51 10.20 29.79
C GLU A 1035 -31.75 10.08 31.29
N ASN A 1036 -33.01 10.15 31.72
CA ASN A 1036 -33.41 10.13 33.13
C ASN A 1036 -32.66 11.15 34.04
N GLY A 1037 -32.20 12.26 33.46
CA GLY A 1037 -31.43 13.31 34.13
C GLY A 1037 -29.90 13.18 34.00
N GLU A 1038 -29.38 12.06 33.52
CA GLU A 1038 -27.95 11.85 33.28
C GLU A 1038 -27.53 12.45 31.92
N TYR A 1039 -26.55 13.36 31.94
CA TYR A 1039 -26.06 14.05 30.74
C TYR A 1039 -24.94 13.25 30.07
N ARG A 1040 -25.02 13.07 28.75
CA ARG A 1040 -23.97 12.44 27.95
C ARG A 1040 -23.66 13.25 26.70
N LEU A 1041 -22.39 13.63 26.55
CA LEU A 1041 -21.88 14.23 25.32
C LEU A 1041 -21.85 13.17 24.21
N THR A 1042 -22.34 13.48 23.01
CA THR A 1042 -22.32 12.54 21.87
C THR A 1042 -21.38 12.94 20.74
N TYR A 1043 -20.81 14.14 20.82
CA TYR A 1043 -19.71 14.58 19.96
C TYR A 1043 -18.83 15.59 20.70
N ARG A 1044 -17.51 15.33 20.75
CA ARG A 1044 -16.48 16.30 21.12
C ARG A 1044 -15.60 16.60 19.90
N PRO A 1045 -15.40 17.87 19.51
CA PRO A 1045 -14.44 18.19 18.45
C PRO A 1045 -13.01 17.90 18.95
N LYS A 1046 -12.17 17.27 18.11
CA LYS A 1046 -10.74 17.06 18.43
C LYS A 1046 -10.05 18.39 18.75
N VAL A 1047 -10.32 19.41 17.93
CA VAL A 1047 -9.88 20.79 18.14
C VAL A 1047 -11.09 21.70 17.99
N LYS A 1048 -11.44 22.41 19.07
CA LYS A 1048 -12.50 23.41 19.08
C LYS A 1048 -12.14 24.59 18.15
N GLN A 1049 -13.06 24.96 17.28
CA GLN A 1049 -12.87 26.02 16.29
C GLN A 1049 -13.31 27.39 16.82
N PRO A 1050 -12.69 28.51 16.43
CA PRO A 1050 -13.14 29.85 16.81
C PRO A 1050 -14.48 30.20 16.15
N LEU A 1051 -15.30 30.99 16.83
CA LEU A 1051 -16.67 31.32 16.42
C LEU A 1051 -16.73 32.30 15.22
N ALA A 1052 -15.76 33.21 15.11
CA ALA A 1052 -15.79 34.31 14.15
C ALA A 1052 -15.83 33.87 12.66
N PRO A 1053 -15.05 32.88 12.19
CA PRO A 1053 -15.20 32.34 10.82
C PRO A 1053 -16.61 31.84 10.49
N TRP A 1054 -17.30 31.20 11.43
CA TRP A 1054 -18.66 30.68 11.24
C TRP A 1054 -19.70 31.81 11.18
N LEU A 1055 -19.58 32.83 12.04
CA LEU A 1055 -20.45 34.02 12.00
C LEU A 1055 -20.27 34.80 10.69
N LYS A 1056 -19.04 34.90 10.16
CA LYS A 1056 -18.70 35.66 8.95
C LYS A 1056 -19.39 35.15 7.69
N ARG A 1057 -19.74 33.86 7.63
CA ARG A 1057 -20.46 33.22 6.52
C ARG A 1057 -21.96 33.55 6.48
N GLN A 1058 -22.48 34.25 7.49
CA GLN A 1058 -23.91 34.49 7.66
C GLN A 1058 -24.23 35.98 7.57
N GLY A 1059 -24.98 36.40 6.54
CA GLY A 1059 -25.30 37.81 6.33
C GLY A 1059 -26.09 38.48 7.47
N ARG A 1060 -26.71 37.72 8.39
CA ARG A 1060 -27.33 38.26 9.62
C ARG A 1060 -26.32 38.83 10.63
N PHE A 1061 -25.04 38.46 10.56
CA PHE A 1061 -23.96 38.94 11.43
C PHE A 1061 -22.96 39.87 10.72
N ALA A 1062 -23.17 40.21 9.45
CA ALA A 1062 -22.22 40.98 8.64
C ALA A 1062 -21.84 42.37 9.19
N HIS A 1063 -22.60 42.90 10.16
CA HIS A 1063 -22.32 44.16 10.82
C HIS A 1063 -21.27 44.04 11.96
N LEU A 1064 -21.07 42.85 12.52
CA LEU A 1064 -20.06 42.58 13.57
C LEU A 1064 -18.62 42.61 13.05
N PHE A 1065 -18.44 42.51 11.73
CA PHE A 1065 -17.14 42.56 11.06
C PHE A 1065 -16.79 43.97 10.54
N LYS A 1066 -17.41 45.00 11.12
CA LYS A 1066 -17.07 46.41 10.90
C LYS A 1066 -16.20 46.92 12.06
N PRO A 1067 -15.27 47.86 11.81
CA PRO A 1067 -14.43 48.43 12.86
C PRO A 1067 -15.24 48.96 14.05
N GLY A 1068 -14.85 48.63 15.27
CA GLY A 1068 -15.50 49.04 16.53
C GLY A 1068 -16.47 48.02 17.14
N MET A 1069 -16.72 46.89 16.47
CA MET A 1069 -17.62 45.82 16.92
C MET A 1069 -16.88 44.59 17.50
N GLU A 1070 -15.56 44.65 17.63
CA GLU A 1070 -14.68 43.55 18.05
C GLU A 1070 -15.08 43.02 19.44
N HIS A 1071 -15.37 43.92 20.38
CA HIS A 1071 -15.84 43.60 21.73
C HIS A 1071 -17.12 42.72 21.76
N VAL A 1072 -17.98 42.80 20.74
CA VAL A 1072 -19.18 41.96 20.63
C VAL A 1072 -18.80 40.55 20.19
N LEU A 1073 -17.84 40.39 19.28
CA LEU A 1073 -17.34 39.08 18.85
C LEU A 1073 -16.62 38.35 20.00
N GLU A 1074 -15.81 39.07 20.79
CA GLU A 1074 -15.15 38.54 21.99
C GLU A 1074 -16.18 38.11 23.05
N GLY A 1075 -17.20 38.94 23.31
CA GLY A 1075 -18.30 38.59 24.23
C GLY A 1075 -19.11 37.36 23.77
N LEU A 1076 -19.36 37.22 22.47
CA LEU A 1076 -20.03 36.04 21.90
C LEU A 1076 -19.16 34.77 22.02
N GLN A 1077 -17.87 34.87 21.76
CA GLN A 1077 -16.93 33.75 21.92
C GLN A 1077 -16.91 33.29 23.39
N LYS A 1078 -16.70 34.24 24.32
CA LYS A 1078 -16.68 33.97 25.76
C LYS A 1078 -17.97 33.27 26.25
N TRP A 1079 -19.15 33.74 25.83
CA TRP A 1079 -20.42 33.10 26.20
C TRP A 1079 -20.52 31.65 25.68
N VAL A 1080 -20.09 31.37 24.45
CA VAL A 1080 -20.04 30.00 23.92
C VAL A 1080 -19.05 29.13 24.68
N ASP A 1081 -17.94 29.70 25.12
CA ASP A 1081 -16.92 29.00 25.92
C ASP A 1081 -17.44 28.67 27.33
N GLU A 1082 -18.16 29.59 27.98
CA GLU A 1082 -18.79 29.39 29.29
C GLU A 1082 -19.91 28.33 29.24
N GLU A 1083 -20.78 28.34 28.23
CA GLU A 1083 -21.83 27.33 28.04
C GLU A 1083 -21.22 25.94 27.73
N TRP A 1084 -20.14 25.88 26.94
CA TRP A 1084 -19.43 24.63 26.64
C TRP A 1084 -18.84 24.00 27.89
N GLU A 1085 -18.08 24.76 28.68
CA GLU A 1085 -17.51 24.31 29.95
C GLU A 1085 -18.60 23.92 30.97
N SER A 1086 -19.77 24.57 30.94
CA SER A 1086 -20.93 24.19 31.74
C SER A 1086 -21.49 22.81 31.35
N LEU A 1087 -21.57 22.52 30.05
CA LEU A 1087 -21.99 21.20 29.55
C LEU A 1087 -20.95 20.11 29.85
N LEU A 1088 -19.65 20.38 29.67
CA LEU A 1088 -18.59 19.42 29.99
C LEU A 1088 -18.68 18.94 31.44
N ARG A 1089 -18.84 19.87 32.39
CA ARG A 1089 -19.04 19.55 33.81
C ARG A 1089 -20.28 18.70 34.08
N LYS A 1090 -21.39 18.93 33.37
CA LYS A 1090 -22.60 18.10 33.49
C LYS A 1090 -22.39 16.69 32.95
N CYS A 1091 -21.60 16.53 31.88
CA CYS A 1091 -21.30 15.24 31.26
C CYS A 1091 -20.18 14.45 31.96
N GLY A 1092 -19.49 15.01 32.96
CA GLY A 1092 -18.32 14.40 33.59
C GLY A 1092 -17.09 14.35 32.66
N GLU A 1093 -17.05 15.22 31.66
CA GLU A 1093 -15.97 15.32 30.67
C GLU A 1093 -14.84 16.22 31.18
N PRO A 1094 -13.57 15.99 30.78
CA PRO A 1094 -12.45 16.88 31.12
C PRO A 1094 -12.64 18.27 30.51
N SER A 1095 -12.11 19.29 31.18
CA SER A 1095 -12.09 20.68 30.67
C SER A 1095 -11.36 20.78 29.33
N GLU A 1096 -11.58 21.87 28.58
CA GLU A 1096 -10.88 22.05 27.31
C GLU A 1096 -9.35 22.19 27.51
N GLU A 1097 -8.88 22.73 28.64
CA GLU A 1097 -7.45 22.85 28.93
C GLU A 1097 -6.78 21.48 29.13
N GLU A 1098 -7.39 20.61 29.95
CA GLU A 1098 -6.93 19.23 30.18
C GLU A 1098 -6.96 18.41 28.87
N TRP A 1099 -7.99 18.60 28.04
CA TRP A 1099 -8.11 17.92 26.75
C TRP A 1099 -6.99 18.33 25.78
N GLN A 1100 -6.67 19.63 25.69
CA GLN A 1100 -5.57 20.12 24.85
C GLN A 1100 -4.19 19.70 25.40
N GLU A 1101 -4.03 19.56 26.73
CA GLU A 1101 -2.80 18.98 27.31
C GLU A 1101 -2.66 17.49 26.96
N HIS A 1102 -3.73 16.69 27.08
CA HIS A 1102 -3.75 15.30 26.67
C HIS A 1102 -3.34 15.12 25.19
N LEU A 1103 -3.88 15.93 24.27
CA LEU A 1103 -3.52 15.88 22.85
C LEU A 1103 -2.04 16.22 22.61
N ARG A 1104 -1.51 17.25 23.29
CA ARG A 1104 -0.09 17.64 23.19
C ARG A 1104 0.85 16.54 23.71
N ALA A 1105 0.51 15.90 24.82
CA ALA A 1105 1.29 14.79 25.39
C ALA A 1105 1.39 13.58 24.45
N HIS A 1106 0.37 13.34 23.62
CA HIS A 1106 0.31 12.23 22.67
C HIS A 1106 0.72 12.63 21.23
N GLY A 1107 1.47 13.72 21.07
CA GLY A 1107 2.01 14.14 19.77
C GLY A 1107 0.98 14.71 18.79
N CYS A 1108 -0.28 14.89 19.19
CA CYS A 1108 -1.31 15.55 18.40
C CYS A 1108 -1.17 17.08 18.45
N VAL A 1109 -0.02 17.60 18.03
CA VAL A 1109 0.28 19.03 18.07
C VAL A 1109 -0.29 19.72 16.83
N LEU A 1110 -1.05 20.80 17.03
CA LEU A 1110 -1.43 21.73 15.97
C LEU A 1110 -0.17 22.41 15.38
N ARG A 1111 -0.06 22.45 14.05
CA ARG A 1111 0.86 23.32 13.32
C ARG A 1111 0.15 24.61 12.91
#